data_AF-A0A6A4I8B9-F1
#
_entry.id   AF-A0A6A4I8B9-F1
#
_cell.length_a   1.000
_cell.length_b   1.000
_cell.length_c   1.000
_cell.angle_alpha   90.00
_cell.angle_beta   90.00
_cell.angle_gamma   90.00
#
_symmetry.space_group_name_H-M   'P 1'
#
loop_
_entity.id
_entity.type
_entity.pdbx_description
1 polymer ?
#
loop_
_entity_poly.entity_id
_entity_poly.type
_entity_poly.pdbx_seq_one_letter_code
_entity_poly.pdbx_strand_id
1 'polypeptide(L)'
;MPTASSGTASIDPFERTRLNTLRDIFQKDSEYQWQIDLLEKHGYNLGNLNEWPISSRMMNRNWPRDPEGKEIIYPLPDGYMTPNSTRLWGSTLFDFFFCILIPKDFGGDTGPELGAGTGSMLSAWMKANGELEYAKLEMAWAEAEEKPKLRLAADLMEIINARDLMIMMETCGTPMRGDCGEDSDDKQKKDSKLTVLPFDYENYPHPWPLVPFSSKPPALQSHIPLHILPETLIVHDPFGLLHARSVCTRDRNWTSVEDITHKYHLNLVDSIRETIAAERAKAVEAASSSEPVVVGILFECSDDGQLTASGNAYRLTVPPPPPPPSSTSEAHLFISPTAKAGEGHHSIVYHAEWDLPRSVFSKPKVCVKCVEAAAREILRERVGKMNVDVVMLGDDATENIRFCDTFTDDTTFSYDTTPMSTLHIDTVPWYDPASTDPCPCPHIMKALVSGSLPGATPPTALVSVVAKLSIMGDRHLETEALNYQRFGSDFSQHWTGYTLTRHPNDRLTPTPMGAIVPNFYGYYSKERTSDYYGFRSLDSYFSPILLLEECGTPIEPDMLDLDDKQECAALLLRMHHHGWTQGSFFPRNILMQLGDHGDFPLMRSPSDKRFRLIDFGRGKSLKDAKEADRLRGDEKKTEEKAWCRGQVCEKKEIESTLEFPRVMGSKRR
;
A
#
# COMPACT_ATOMS: atom_id res chain seq x y z
N MET A 1 1.52 -28.12 -29.72
CA MET A 1 2.89 -28.55 -29.38
C MET A 1 3.88 -27.79 -30.23
N PRO A 2 5.09 -27.51 -29.73
CA PRO A 2 5.52 -26.55 -28.69
C PRO A 2 6.13 -25.29 -29.40
N THR A 3 6.56 -24.16 -28.83
CA THR A 3 7.20 -23.76 -27.56
C THR A 3 6.94 -22.26 -27.37
N ALA A 4 6.34 -21.84 -26.24
CA ALA A 4 6.47 -20.46 -25.77
C ALA A 4 7.59 -20.46 -24.73
N SER A 5 8.70 -19.83 -25.07
CA SER A 5 9.83 -19.58 -24.18
C SER A 5 9.36 -18.68 -23.04
N SER A 6 9.51 -19.18 -21.83
CA SER A 6 9.38 -18.45 -20.58
C SER A 6 10.30 -17.23 -20.58
N GLY A 7 9.72 -16.04 -20.74
CA GLY A 7 10.30 -14.84 -20.16
C GLY A 7 10.32 -15.07 -18.66
N THR A 8 11.51 -15.11 -18.07
CA THR A 8 11.70 -15.16 -16.63
C THR A 8 11.18 -13.84 -16.07
N ALA A 9 9.88 -13.80 -15.72
CA ALA A 9 9.41 -12.86 -14.73
C ALA A 9 10.36 -13.01 -13.54
N SER A 10 11.05 -11.92 -13.19
CA SER A 10 11.86 -11.82 -11.99
C SER A 10 10.98 -12.24 -10.83
N ILE A 11 11.05 -13.51 -10.45
CA ILE A 11 10.37 -14.06 -9.29
C ILE A 11 10.79 -13.18 -8.13
N ASP A 12 9.83 -12.48 -7.52
CA ASP A 12 10.05 -11.67 -6.32
C ASP A 12 10.84 -12.54 -5.31
N PRO A 13 11.95 -12.05 -4.76
CA PRO A 13 12.68 -12.73 -3.69
C PRO A 13 11.76 -13.30 -2.58
N PHE A 14 10.58 -12.72 -2.36
CA PHE A 14 9.57 -13.25 -1.44
C PHE A 14 9.13 -14.71 -1.74
N GLU A 15 8.90 -15.07 -3.02
CA GLU A 15 8.52 -16.44 -3.42
C GLU A 15 9.67 -17.43 -3.15
N ARG A 16 10.93 -17.01 -3.36
CA ARG A 16 12.10 -17.87 -3.07
C ARG A 16 12.32 -18.10 -1.58
N THR A 17 11.88 -17.19 -0.70
CA THR A 17 12.14 -17.33 0.74
C THR A 17 11.12 -18.22 1.46
N ARG A 18 9.92 -18.42 0.90
CA ARG A 18 8.94 -19.38 1.45
C ARG A 18 9.00 -20.78 0.84
N LEU A 19 9.51 -20.91 -0.39
CA LEU A 19 9.58 -22.21 -1.08
C LEU A 19 10.77 -23.10 -0.69
N ASN A 20 11.62 -22.65 0.23
CA ASN A 20 12.59 -23.52 0.88
C ASN A 20 12.27 -23.55 2.38
N THR A 21 11.41 -24.49 2.80
CA THR A 21 11.41 -24.84 4.21
C THR A 21 12.84 -25.22 4.59
N LEU A 22 13.35 -24.77 5.73
CA LEU A 22 14.68 -25.15 6.23
C LEU A 22 14.90 -26.67 6.18
N ARG A 23 13.81 -27.46 6.23
CA ARG A 23 13.83 -28.91 6.00
C ARG A 23 14.42 -29.30 4.64
N ASP A 24 14.08 -28.60 3.56
CA ASP A 24 14.61 -28.86 2.21
C ASP A 24 16.07 -28.43 2.06
N ILE A 25 16.51 -27.42 2.81
CA ILE A 25 17.90 -26.94 2.85
C ILE A 25 18.77 -27.89 3.70
N PHE A 26 18.36 -28.20 4.94
CA PHE A 26 19.11 -29.06 5.86
C PHE A 26 19.10 -30.54 5.48
N GLN A 27 18.06 -31.04 4.80
CA GLN A 27 18.07 -32.44 4.33
C GLN A 27 18.94 -32.66 3.09
N LYS A 28 19.30 -31.58 2.37
CA LYS A 28 20.07 -31.68 1.11
C LYS A 28 21.52 -31.26 1.24
N ASP A 29 21.91 -30.52 2.29
CA ASP A 29 23.25 -29.93 2.36
C ASP A 29 24.00 -30.23 3.67
N SER A 30 25.11 -30.96 3.56
CA SER A 30 25.97 -31.37 4.68
C SER A 30 26.74 -30.21 5.32
N GLU A 31 26.75 -29.04 4.68
CA GLU A 31 27.52 -27.87 5.11
C GLU A 31 27.00 -27.24 6.42
N TYR A 32 25.80 -27.61 6.89
CA TYR A 32 25.19 -27.02 8.09
C TYR A 32 25.13 -27.96 9.31
N GLN A 33 25.60 -29.20 9.19
CA GLN A 33 25.61 -30.18 10.29
C GLN A 33 26.44 -29.69 11.49
N TRP A 34 27.53 -28.96 11.24
CA TRP A 34 28.40 -28.44 12.29
C TRP A 34 27.71 -27.42 13.21
N GLN A 35 26.67 -26.72 12.77
CA GLN A 35 25.92 -25.78 13.61
C GLN A 35 25.03 -26.52 14.60
N ILE A 36 24.41 -27.62 14.18
CA ILE A 36 23.68 -28.54 15.06
C ILE A 36 24.67 -29.09 16.09
N ASP A 37 25.82 -29.59 15.62
CA ASP A 37 26.87 -30.14 16.50
C ASP A 37 27.42 -29.08 17.47
N LEU A 38 27.53 -27.81 17.05
CA LEU A 38 27.98 -26.68 17.89
C LEU A 38 26.96 -26.38 19.00
N LEU A 39 25.67 -26.33 18.65
CA LEU A 39 24.60 -26.10 19.63
C LEU A 39 24.53 -27.25 20.65
N GLU A 40 24.61 -28.49 20.20
CA GLU A 40 24.67 -29.67 21.09
C GLU A 40 25.91 -29.64 21.99
N LYS A 41 27.07 -29.27 21.43
CA LYS A 41 28.33 -29.15 22.17
C LYS A 41 28.30 -28.09 23.27
N HIS A 42 27.51 -27.02 23.10
CA HIS A 42 27.30 -25.99 24.12
C HIS A 42 26.23 -26.36 25.16
N GLY A 43 25.76 -27.61 25.18
CA GLY A 43 24.80 -28.11 26.17
C GLY A 43 23.37 -27.64 25.92
N TYR A 44 23.08 -27.06 24.75
CA TYR A 44 21.70 -26.90 24.31
C TYR A 44 21.17 -28.28 23.97
N ASN A 45 20.35 -28.82 24.86
CA ASN A 45 19.65 -30.07 24.61
C ASN A 45 18.65 -29.83 23.48
N LEU A 46 19.03 -30.14 22.24
CA LEU A 46 18.17 -30.11 21.04
C LEU A 46 17.13 -31.25 21.06
N GLY A 47 16.77 -31.76 22.24
CA GLY A 47 15.84 -32.87 22.43
C GLY A 47 14.63 -32.72 21.54
N ASN A 48 14.27 -33.81 20.84
CA ASN A 48 13.21 -33.89 19.84
C ASN A 48 12.96 -32.53 19.16
N LEU A 49 13.87 -32.08 18.30
CA LEU A 49 13.63 -30.97 17.35
C LEU A 49 12.29 -31.11 16.59
N ASN A 50 11.70 -32.31 16.59
CA ASN A 50 10.34 -32.61 16.12
C ASN A 50 9.19 -31.98 16.94
N GLU A 51 9.43 -31.49 18.17
CA GLU A 51 8.38 -30.96 19.07
C GLU A 51 8.36 -29.43 19.17
N TRP A 52 9.41 -28.73 18.72
CA TRP A 52 9.46 -27.28 18.78
C TRP A 52 8.98 -26.68 17.46
N PRO A 53 8.04 -25.72 17.47
CA PRO A 53 7.76 -24.93 16.28
C PRO A 53 9.01 -24.11 15.96
N ILE A 54 9.73 -24.51 14.91
CA ILE A 54 10.90 -23.80 14.42
C ILE A 54 10.40 -22.66 13.53
N SER A 55 10.76 -21.42 13.88
CA SER A 55 10.56 -20.27 13.01
C SER A 55 11.30 -20.51 11.70
N SER A 56 10.65 -20.30 10.57
CA SER A 56 11.31 -20.43 9.27
C SER A 56 12.28 -19.27 9.00
N ARG A 57 12.16 -18.17 9.74
CA ARG A 57 12.95 -16.95 9.59
C ARG A 57 13.99 -16.82 10.71
N MET A 58 15.16 -17.40 10.50
CA MET A 58 16.26 -17.33 11.47
C MET A 58 17.46 -16.58 10.89
N MET A 59 18.19 -15.87 11.75
CA MET A 59 19.51 -15.35 11.42
C MET A 59 20.51 -16.49 11.51
N ASN A 60 21.24 -16.79 10.43
CA ASN A 60 22.16 -17.93 10.38
C ASN A 60 23.61 -17.55 10.04
N ARG A 61 23.90 -16.25 9.94
CA ARG A 61 25.23 -15.75 9.58
C ARG A 61 25.93 -15.14 10.77
N ASN A 62 27.24 -15.31 10.81
CA ASN A 62 28.12 -14.60 11.72
C ASN A 62 28.93 -13.59 10.92
N TRP A 63 29.07 -12.39 11.47
CA TRP A 63 29.94 -11.36 10.92
C TRP A 63 31.36 -11.60 11.46
N PRO A 64 32.35 -11.91 10.59
CA PRO A 64 33.72 -12.11 11.01
C PRO A 64 34.30 -10.83 11.63
N ARG A 65 35.07 -10.98 12.71
CA ARG A 65 35.70 -9.86 13.43
C ARG A 65 37.20 -10.06 13.52
N ASP A 66 37.93 -8.96 13.62
CA ASP A 66 39.33 -9.01 14.04
C ASP A 66 39.41 -9.54 15.49
N PRO A 67 40.15 -10.63 15.78
CA PRO A 67 40.35 -11.11 17.15
C PRO A 67 40.95 -10.05 18.09
N GLU A 68 41.74 -9.12 17.55
CA GLU A 68 42.30 -7.97 18.27
C GLU A 68 41.50 -6.68 18.07
N GLY A 69 40.33 -6.80 17.42
CA GLY A 69 39.41 -5.72 17.10
C GLY A 69 38.88 -4.99 18.34
N LYS A 70 38.32 -3.81 18.09
CA LYS A 70 37.74 -2.99 19.17
C LYS A 70 36.42 -3.57 19.64
N GLU A 71 36.09 -3.32 20.90
CA GLU A 71 34.77 -3.62 21.42
C GLU A 71 33.69 -2.81 20.68
N ILE A 72 32.60 -3.47 20.30
CA ILE A 72 31.42 -2.78 19.78
C ILE A 72 30.67 -2.19 20.98
N ILE A 73 30.72 -0.86 21.09
CA ILE A 73 29.93 -0.10 22.07
C ILE A 73 28.76 0.55 21.34
N TYR A 74 27.54 0.31 21.83
CA TYR A 74 26.33 0.93 21.28
C TYR A 74 26.27 2.44 21.60
N PRO A 75 25.65 3.27 20.73
CA PRO A 75 24.94 2.89 19.51
C PRO A 75 25.88 2.65 18.32
N LEU A 76 25.55 1.66 17.49
CA LEU A 76 26.18 1.45 16.20
C LEU A 76 25.80 2.58 15.22
N PRO A 77 26.63 2.85 14.17
CA PRO A 77 26.26 3.70 13.05
C PRO A 77 24.94 3.27 12.42
N ASP A 78 24.21 4.19 11.82
CA ASP A 78 22.99 3.84 11.10
C ASP A 78 23.35 3.06 9.83
N GLY A 79 22.67 1.92 9.61
CA GLY A 79 22.71 1.16 8.36
C GLY A 79 21.66 1.68 7.37
N TYR A 80 21.25 0.82 6.43
CA TYR A 80 20.04 1.10 5.67
C TYR A 80 18.82 1.09 6.58
N MET A 81 17.90 2.00 6.32
CA MET A 81 16.68 2.20 7.10
C MET A 81 15.53 2.55 6.16
N THR A 82 14.37 1.99 6.43
CA THR A 82 13.10 2.44 5.85
C THR A 82 12.69 3.78 6.48
N PRO A 83 11.87 4.61 5.80
CA PRO A 83 11.29 5.82 6.37
C PRO A 83 10.51 5.60 7.67
N ASN A 84 9.91 4.41 7.85
CA ASN A 84 9.42 3.97 9.17
C ASN A 84 10.52 3.59 10.16
N SER A 85 11.69 4.24 10.05
CA SER A 85 12.76 4.39 11.03
C SER A 85 13.24 3.12 11.71
N THR A 86 13.03 1.94 11.11
CA THR A 86 13.44 0.70 11.76
C THR A 86 14.92 0.48 11.48
N ARG A 87 15.76 0.77 12.49
CA ARG A 87 17.24 0.80 12.40
C ARG A 87 17.90 -0.49 11.93
N LEU A 88 17.19 -1.60 12.02
CA LEU A 88 17.69 -2.93 11.69
C LEU A 88 16.92 -3.44 10.48
N TRP A 89 17.16 -2.86 9.30
CA TRP A 89 16.58 -3.30 8.04
C TRP A 89 17.57 -4.14 7.22
N GLY A 90 17.06 -5.20 6.59
CA GLY A 90 17.82 -6.04 5.68
C GLY A 90 17.00 -6.41 4.45
N SER A 91 17.61 -6.42 3.26
CA SER A 91 16.89 -6.75 2.01
C SER A 91 16.36 -8.20 1.98
N THR A 92 17.07 -9.11 2.64
CA THR A 92 16.82 -10.55 2.76
C THR A 92 17.18 -11.05 4.16
N LEU A 93 16.84 -12.30 4.47
CA LEU A 93 17.26 -12.94 5.73
C LEU A 93 18.79 -13.10 5.86
N PHE A 94 19.52 -13.07 4.75
CA PHE A 94 20.98 -13.18 4.72
C PHE A 94 21.71 -11.87 5.04
N ASP A 95 20.97 -10.78 5.20
CA ASP A 95 21.53 -9.47 5.56
C ASP A 95 21.62 -9.26 7.07
N PHE A 96 21.19 -10.24 7.87
CA PHE A 96 21.30 -10.21 9.32
C PHE A 96 22.40 -11.13 9.82
N PHE A 97 23.20 -10.61 10.74
CA PHE A 97 24.37 -11.29 11.26
C PHE A 97 24.39 -11.23 12.78
N PHE A 98 24.80 -12.34 13.39
CA PHE A 98 25.37 -12.31 14.73
C PHE A 98 26.79 -11.75 14.67
N CYS A 99 27.20 -10.99 15.67
CA CYS A 99 28.52 -10.40 15.74
C CYS A 99 29.04 -10.48 17.17
N ILE A 100 30.31 -10.83 17.33
CA ILE A 100 30.97 -10.85 18.63
C ILE A 100 31.24 -9.41 19.05
N LEU A 101 30.69 -8.99 20.19
CA LEU A 101 30.84 -7.62 20.67
C LEU A 101 32.24 -7.37 21.26
N ILE A 102 32.81 -8.37 21.94
CA ILE A 102 34.09 -8.31 22.61
C ILE A 102 34.99 -9.44 22.08
N PRO A 103 35.83 -9.19 21.05
CA PRO A 103 36.65 -10.24 20.43
C PRO A 103 37.64 -10.92 21.39
N LYS A 104 38.10 -10.21 22.42
CA LYS A 104 39.16 -10.67 23.35
C LYS A 104 38.68 -11.65 24.42
N ASP A 105 37.38 -11.81 24.62
CA ASP A 105 36.83 -12.55 25.76
C ASP A 105 36.45 -14.00 25.43
N PHE A 106 37.10 -14.61 24.43
CA PHE A 106 36.89 -16.01 24.06
C PHE A 106 37.28 -17.03 25.16
N GLY A 107 37.93 -16.58 26.24
CA GLY A 107 38.45 -17.44 27.31
C GLY A 107 37.65 -17.45 28.62
N GLY A 108 36.60 -16.63 28.76
CA GLY A 108 35.79 -16.57 29.98
C GLY A 108 34.73 -17.68 30.08
N ASP A 109 34.37 -18.08 31.31
CA ASP A 109 33.34 -19.11 31.58
C ASP A 109 31.95 -18.75 31.02
N THR A 110 31.71 -17.49 30.62
CA THR A 110 30.43 -16.99 30.10
C THR A 110 30.28 -17.06 28.58
N GLY A 111 31.35 -17.39 27.84
CA GLY A 111 31.36 -17.33 26.38
C GLY A 111 31.32 -15.90 25.82
N PRO A 112 31.48 -15.73 24.49
CA PRO A 112 31.50 -14.41 23.86
C PRO A 112 30.12 -13.74 23.91
N GLU A 113 30.09 -12.45 24.25
CA GLU A 113 28.87 -11.65 24.10
C GLU A 113 28.53 -11.47 22.62
N LEU A 114 27.37 -12.00 22.21
CA LEU A 114 26.86 -11.90 20.85
C LEU A 114 25.84 -10.77 20.74
N GLY A 115 26.11 -9.84 19.82
CA GLY A 115 25.14 -8.88 19.32
C GLY A 115 24.55 -9.35 18.00
N ALA A 116 23.53 -8.65 17.53
CA ALA A 116 23.06 -8.80 16.15
C ALA A 116 23.04 -7.45 15.45
N GLY A 117 23.20 -7.49 14.13
CA GLY A 117 23.13 -6.32 13.28
C GLY A 117 22.83 -6.66 11.84
N THR A 118 22.62 -5.63 11.04
CA THR A 118 22.47 -5.75 9.60
C THR A 118 23.82 -5.61 8.92
N GLY A 119 23.95 -6.15 7.71
CA GLY A 119 25.19 -6.10 6.94
C GLY A 119 25.65 -4.67 6.71
N SER A 120 24.75 -3.79 6.26
CA SER A 120 25.03 -2.36 6.07
C SER A 120 25.50 -1.65 7.35
N MET A 121 24.87 -1.92 8.50
CA MET A 121 25.26 -1.35 9.80
C MET A 121 26.65 -1.84 10.26
N LEU A 122 26.88 -3.14 10.20
CA LEU A 122 28.14 -3.73 10.62
C LEU A 122 29.28 -3.33 9.69
N SER A 123 29.05 -3.31 8.38
CA SER A 123 30.00 -2.81 7.37
C SER A 123 30.43 -1.37 7.66
N ALA A 124 29.47 -0.49 7.96
CA ALA A 124 29.76 0.90 8.33
C ALA A 124 30.64 0.99 9.59
N TRP A 125 30.35 0.17 10.61
CA TRP A 125 31.16 0.13 11.82
C TRP A 125 32.58 -0.41 11.56
N MET A 126 32.73 -1.48 10.78
CA MET A 126 34.05 -2.07 10.46
C MET A 126 34.93 -1.07 9.72
N LYS A 127 34.36 -0.36 8.73
CA LYS A 127 35.05 0.71 7.99
C LYS A 127 35.55 1.81 8.91
N ALA A 128 34.71 2.25 9.86
CA ALA A 128 35.07 3.29 10.82
C ALA A 128 36.19 2.86 11.79
N ASN A 129 36.37 1.56 12.03
CA ASN A 129 37.33 1.03 12.99
C ASN A 129 38.56 0.36 12.37
N GLY A 130 38.63 0.29 11.03
CA GLY A 130 39.78 -0.27 10.32
C GLY A 130 39.79 -1.80 10.21
N GLU A 131 38.68 -2.48 10.50
CA GLU A 131 38.56 -3.94 10.41
C GLU A 131 38.18 -4.41 8.98
N LEU A 132 38.90 -3.92 7.97
CA LEU A 132 38.55 -4.13 6.56
C LEU A 132 38.88 -5.53 6.02
N GLU A 133 39.87 -6.20 6.63
CA GLU A 133 40.45 -7.42 6.06
C GLU A 133 39.72 -8.71 6.47
N TYR A 134 38.96 -8.69 7.56
CA TYR A 134 38.37 -9.88 8.17
C TYR A 134 37.00 -10.24 7.59
N ALA A 135 36.23 -9.25 7.14
CA ALA A 135 34.85 -9.41 6.66
C ALA A 135 34.68 -8.95 5.21
N LYS A 136 35.69 -9.13 4.34
CA LYS A 136 35.67 -8.59 2.97
C LYS A 136 34.45 -9.04 2.17
N LEU A 137 34.07 -10.30 2.30
CA LEU A 137 32.93 -10.88 1.58
C LEU A 137 31.61 -10.31 2.12
N GLU A 138 31.45 -10.21 3.43
CA GLU A 138 30.27 -9.66 4.08
C GLU A 138 30.13 -8.16 3.82
N MET A 139 31.24 -7.43 3.76
CA MET A 139 31.26 -6.01 3.39
C MET A 139 30.87 -5.80 1.92
N ALA A 140 31.40 -6.62 1.00
CA ALA A 140 31.01 -6.57 -0.41
C ALA A 140 29.52 -6.93 -0.58
N TRP A 141 29.03 -7.92 0.18
CA TRP A 141 27.62 -8.28 0.24
C TRP A 141 26.76 -7.12 0.74
N ALA A 142 27.15 -6.47 1.84
CA ALA A 142 26.46 -5.31 2.38
C ALA A 142 26.47 -4.09 1.44
N GLU A 143 27.50 -3.94 0.61
CA GLU A 143 27.54 -2.90 -0.43
C GLU A 143 26.61 -3.20 -1.61
N ALA A 144 26.43 -4.48 -1.93
CA ALA A 144 25.51 -4.96 -2.95
C ALA A 144 24.06 -5.10 -2.44
N GLU A 145 23.82 -4.92 -1.14
CA GLU A 145 22.51 -4.99 -0.51
C GLU A 145 21.56 -3.97 -1.18
N GLU A 146 20.38 -4.45 -1.58
CA GLU A 146 19.36 -3.59 -2.20
C GLU A 146 18.91 -2.52 -1.20
N LYS A 147 18.54 -1.32 -1.67
CA LYS A 147 17.98 -0.30 -0.79
C LYS A 147 16.51 -0.59 -0.49
N PRO A 148 15.97 -0.14 0.67
CA PRO A 148 14.56 -0.27 0.96
C PRO A 148 13.71 0.43 -0.10
N LYS A 149 12.72 -0.28 -0.64
CA LYS A 149 11.79 0.22 -1.65
C LYS A 149 10.36 0.14 -1.13
N LEU A 150 9.58 1.16 -1.44
CA LEU A 150 8.14 1.17 -1.20
C LEU A 150 7.48 0.10 -2.09
N ARG A 151 6.69 -0.78 -1.49
CA ARG A 151 5.89 -1.79 -2.19
C ARG A 151 4.50 -1.22 -2.44
N LEU A 152 4.24 -0.85 -3.68
CA LEU A 152 2.93 -0.36 -4.08
C LEU A 152 1.90 -1.49 -4.03
N ALA A 153 0.64 -1.14 -3.76
CA ALA A 153 -0.47 -2.07 -3.94
C ALA A 153 -0.65 -2.38 -5.43
N ALA A 154 -1.36 -3.47 -5.73
CA ALA A 154 -1.79 -3.77 -7.09
C ALA A 154 -2.50 -2.55 -7.72
N ASP A 155 -2.32 -2.34 -9.03
CA ASP A 155 -2.93 -1.21 -9.74
C ASP A 155 -4.46 -1.33 -9.64
N LEU A 156 -5.05 -0.46 -8.82
CA LEU A 156 -6.48 -0.46 -8.58
C LEU A 156 -7.27 -0.15 -9.84
N MET A 157 -6.75 0.69 -10.74
CA MET A 157 -7.43 1.04 -11.97
C MET A 157 -7.49 -0.16 -12.92
N GLU A 158 -6.42 -0.96 -12.99
CA GLU A 158 -6.43 -2.22 -13.74
C GLU A 158 -7.47 -3.20 -13.18
N ILE A 159 -7.55 -3.33 -11.85
CA ILE A 159 -8.56 -4.17 -11.18
C ILE A 159 -9.99 -3.65 -11.46
N ILE A 160 -10.21 -2.34 -11.39
CA ILE A 160 -11.49 -1.69 -11.71
C ILE A 160 -11.87 -1.99 -13.16
N ASN A 161 -10.96 -1.81 -14.12
CA ASN A 161 -11.23 -2.05 -15.54
C ASN A 161 -11.56 -3.52 -15.81
N ALA A 162 -10.87 -4.47 -15.15
CA ALA A 162 -11.20 -5.89 -15.23
C ALA A 162 -12.61 -6.18 -14.71
N ARG A 163 -13.01 -5.54 -13.59
CA ARG A 163 -14.37 -5.65 -13.05
C ARG A 163 -15.40 -5.01 -13.98
N ASP A 164 -15.12 -3.85 -14.55
CA ASP A 164 -16.02 -3.16 -15.49
C ASP A 164 -16.29 -4.04 -16.72
N LEU A 165 -15.27 -4.75 -17.22
CA LEU A 165 -15.46 -5.74 -18.28
C LEU A 165 -16.42 -6.85 -17.84
N MET A 166 -16.25 -7.39 -16.63
CA MET A 166 -17.16 -8.42 -16.10
C MET A 166 -18.60 -7.93 -15.97
N ILE A 167 -18.79 -6.67 -15.59
CA ILE A 167 -20.10 -6.00 -15.49
C ILE A 167 -20.73 -5.86 -16.87
N MET A 168 -19.97 -5.38 -17.88
CA MET A 168 -20.47 -5.26 -19.26
C MET A 168 -20.77 -6.60 -19.92
N MET A 169 -20.09 -7.67 -19.49
CA MET A 169 -20.40 -9.04 -19.89
C MET A 169 -21.57 -9.64 -19.10
N GLU A 170 -22.22 -8.87 -18.22
CA GLU A 170 -23.32 -9.30 -17.36
C GLU A 170 -22.98 -10.50 -16.46
N THR A 171 -21.68 -10.68 -16.17
CA THR A 171 -21.20 -11.77 -15.32
C THR A 171 -21.19 -11.41 -13.83
N CYS A 172 -21.30 -10.12 -13.50
CA CYS A 172 -21.43 -9.65 -12.12
C CYS A 172 -22.20 -8.32 -12.03
N GLY A 173 -22.84 -8.10 -10.88
CA GLY A 173 -23.64 -6.91 -10.61
C GLY A 173 -25.06 -7.01 -11.16
N THR A 174 -25.96 -6.24 -10.58
CA THR A 174 -27.34 -6.11 -11.08
C THR A 174 -27.56 -4.65 -11.49
N PRO A 175 -27.91 -4.36 -12.74
CA PRO A 175 -28.24 -3.01 -13.17
C PRO A 175 -29.38 -2.43 -12.34
N MET A 176 -29.29 -1.15 -11.96
CA MET A 176 -30.38 -0.50 -11.22
C MET A 176 -31.59 -0.22 -12.12
N ARG A 177 -31.35 -0.04 -13.42
CA ARG A 177 -32.39 0.05 -14.44
C ARG A 177 -32.69 -1.38 -14.88
N GLY A 178 -33.88 -1.89 -14.55
CA GLY A 178 -34.30 -3.22 -15.02
C GLY A 178 -34.25 -3.28 -16.54
N ASP A 179 -34.09 -4.48 -17.10
CA ASP A 179 -34.15 -4.74 -18.55
C ASP A 179 -35.40 -4.05 -19.11
N CYS A 180 -35.20 -2.85 -19.66
CA CYS A 180 -36.19 -2.20 -20.48
C CYS A 180 -36.21 -3.05 -21.74
N GLY A 181 -37.08 -4.07 -21.73
CA GLY A 181 -37.23 -5.04 -22.80
C GLY A 181 -37.20 -4.34 -24.15
N GLU A 182 -36.57 -4.99 -25.12
CA GLU A 182 -36.15 -4.52 -26.44
C GLU A 182 -37.27 -3.91 -27.34
N ASP A 183 -38.47 -3.67 -26.81
CA ASP A 183 -39.69 -3.36 -27.57
C ASP A 183 -39.95 -1.86 -27.81
N SER A 184 -38.94 -1.00 -27.94
CA SER A 184 -39.20 0.36 -28.48
C SER A 184 -38.12 0.86 -29.44
N ASP A 185 -38.23 0.38 -30.68
CA ASP A 185 -37.50 0.74 -31.90
C ASP A 185 -37.49 2.25 -32.28
N ASP A 186 -38.05 3.16 -31.46
CA ASP A 186 -38.48 4.47 -31.97
C ASP A 186 -38.07 5.69 -31.14
N LYS A 187 -37.00 5.59 -30.34
CA LYS A 187 -36.37 6.77 -29.74
C LYS A 187 -34.90 6.87 -30.13
N GLN A 188 -34.68 7.25 -31.39
CA GLN A 188 -33.55 8.09 -31.81
C GLN A 188 -33.58 9.40 -31.00
N LYS A 189 -33.16 9.34 -29.73
CA LYS A 189 -33.03 10.49 -28.85
C LYS A 189 -31.69 11.14 -29.15
N LYS A 190 -31.76 12.22 -29.94
CA LYS A 190 -30.77 13.30 -30.10
C LYS A 190 -29.45 13.09 -29.36
N ASP A 191 -28.39 12.83 -30.14
CA ASP A 191 -26.97 12.88 -29.79
C ASP A 191 -26.51 14.29 -29.35
N SER A 192 -27.17 14.92 -28.39
CA SER A 192 -26.50 15.97 -27.63
C SER A 192 -25.48 15.26 -26.76
N LYS A 193 -24.20 15.34 -27.13
CA LYS A 193 -23.04 15.04 -26.29
C LYS A 193 -23.18 15.76 -24.94
N LEU A 194 -23.96 15.21 -24.01
CA LEU A 194 -23.95 15.67 -22.64
C LEU A 194 -22.68 15.09 -22.03
N THR A 195 -21.78 15.97 -21.60
CA THR A 195 -20.71 15.63 -20.67
C THR A 195 -21.35 14.98 -19.45
N VAL A 196 -21.04 13.71 -19.20
CA VAL A 196 -21.56 12.98 -18.04
C VAL A 196 -20.70 13.37 -16.84
N LEU A 197 -21.31 14.02 -15.86
CA LEU A 197 -20.62 14.43 -14.64
C LEU A 197 -20.53 13.25 -13.66
N PRO A 198 -19.52 13.24 -12.77
CA PRO A 198 -19.49 12.32 -11.63
C PRO A 198 -20.81 12.34 -10.84
N PHE A 199 -21.29 11.15 -10.46
CA PHE A 199 -22.53 10.91 -9.69
C PHE A 199 -23.84 11.30 -10.39
N ASP A 200 -23.80 11.62 -11.69
CA ASP A 200 -25.00 11.77 -12.51
C ASP A 200 -25.52 10.40 -12.99
N TYR A 201 -26.00 9.61 -12.02
CA TYR A 201 -26.42 8.22 -12.21
C TYR A 201 -27.48 8.04 -13.30
N GLU A 202 -28.28 9.07 -13.62
CA GLU A 202 -29.29 9.03 -14.69
C GLU A 202 -28.68 9.12 -16.10
N ASN A 203 -27.45 9.63 -16.21
CA ASN A 203 -26.73 9.73 -17.48
C ASN A 203 -25.56 8.74 -17.60
N TYR A 204 -25.40 7.83 -16.63
CA TYR A 204 -24.41 6.76 -16.72
C TYR A 204 -24.73 5.80 -17.89
N PRO A 205 -23.69 5.28 -18.57
CA PRO A 205 -23.87 4.28 -19.62
C PRO A 205 -24.45 2.99 -19.02
N HIS A 206 -25.30 2.29 -19.76
CA HIS A 206 -25.74 0.94 -19.38
C HIS A 206 -24.53 -0.01 -19.29
N PRO A 207 -24.43 -0.92 -18.30
CA PRO A 207 -25.43 -1.29 -17.28
C PRO A 207 -25.41 -0.45 -15.98
N TRP A 208 -24.67 0.64 -15.92
CA TRP A 208 -24.56 1.46 -14.72
C TRP A 208 -25.74 2.44 -14.55
N PRO A 209 -26.02 2.89 -13.30
CA PRO A 209 -25.42 2.42 -12.04
C PRO A 209 -25.90 0.99 -11.69
N LEU A 210 -25.10 0.30 -10.88
CA LEU A 210 -25.48 -0.99 -10.32
C LEU A 210 -26.27 -0.80 -9.02
N VAL A 211 -27.12 -1.76 -8.69
CA VAL A 211 -27.73 -1.86 -7.36
C VAL A 211 -26.60 -2.01 -6.33
N PRO A 212 -26.52 -1.17 -5.28
CA PRO A 212 -25.50 -1.29 -4.25
C PRO A 212 -25.47 -2.70 -3.63
N PHE A 213 -24.26 -3.22 -3.38
CA PHE A 213 -24.02 -4.57 -2.86
C PHE A 213 -24.48 -5.72 -3.77
N SER A 214 -24.84 -5.46 -5.03
CA SER A 214 -25.14 -6.52 -6.03
C SER A 214 -23.90 -7.24 -6.56
N SER A 215 -22.71 -6.70 -6.30
CA SER A 215 -21.41 -7.32 -6.60
C SER A 215 -20.38 -6.83 -5.61
N LYS A 216 -19.31 -7.60 -5.39
CA LYS A 216 -18.22 -7.17 -4.50
C LYS A 216 -17.28 -6.20 -5.24
N PRO A 217 -17.15 -4.92 -4.83
CA PRO A 217 -16.17 -4.02 -5.40
C PRO A 217 -14.74 -4.39 -4.94
N PRO A 218 -13.70 -3.97 -5.67
CA PRO A 218 -12.31 -4.21 -5.27
C PRO A 218 -11.98 -3.45 -3.98
N ALA A 219 -11.25 -4.08 -3.07
CA ALA A 219 -10.82 -3.44 -1.83
C ALA A 219 -9.81 -2.32 -2.13
N LEU A 220 -10.06 -1.12 -1.60
CA LEU A 220 -9.13 0.00 -1.69
C LEU A 220 -7.98 -0.20 -0.69
N GLN A 221 -6.79 -0.50 -1.21
CA GLN A 221 -5.57 -0.70 -0.42
C GLN A 221 -4.44 0.28 -0.77
N SER A 222 -4.62 1.05 -1.83
CA SER A 222 -3.72 2.13 -2.21
C SER A 222 -3.95 3.34 -1.31
N HIS A 223 -2.87 3.99 -0.90
CA HIS A 223 -2.94 5.25 -0.17
C HIS A 223 -3.55 6.35 -1.05
N ILE A 224 -4.57 7.05 -0.54
CA ILE A 224 -5.09 8.28 -1.14
C ILE A 224 -4.48 9.47 -0.38
N PRO A 225 -3.77 10.39 -1.06
CA PRO A 225 -3.24 11.59 -0.42
C PRO A 225 -4.34 12.39 0.28
N LEU A 226 -4.03 12.92 1.48
CA LEU A 226 -5.02 13.60 2.32
C LEU A 226 -5.68 14.81 1.62
N HIS A 227 -4.95 15.50 0.73
CA HIS A 227 -5.50 16.65 0.00
C HIS A 227 -6.54 16.27 -1.06
N ILE A 228 -6.53 15.01 -1.53
CA ILE A 228 -7.45 14.46 -2.54
C ILE A 228 -8.65 13.77 -1.89
N LEU A 229 -8.65 13.54 -0.56
CA LEU A 229 -9.82 12.96 0.11
C LEU A 229 -11.09 13.81 -0.12
N PRO A 230 -12.26 13.17 -0.30
CA PRO A 230 -13.52 13.89 -0.48
C PRO A 230 -13.83 14.83 0.68
N GLU A 231 -14.13 16.08 0.37
CA GLU A 231 -14.50 17.09 1.39
C GLU A 231 -15.90 16.82 1.96
N THR A 232 -16.79 16.32 1.11
CA THR A 232 -18.15 15.92 1.44
C THR A 232 -18.35 14.43 1.15
N LEU A 233 -19.06 13.75 2.03
CA LEU A 233 -19.52 12.38 1.83
C LEU A 233 -21.05 12.34 1.83
N ILE A 234 -21.64 11.86 0.74
CA ILE A 234 -23.07 11.59 0.61
C ILE A 234 -23.29 10.13 1.01
N VAL A 235 -23.86 9.93 2.19
CA VAL A 235 -24.04 8.59 2.76
C VAL A 235 -25.45 8.10 2.51
N HIS A 236 -25.56 7.00 1.78
CA HIS A 236 -26.79 6.29 1.48
C HIS A 236 -27.07 5.27 2.59
N ASP A 237 -28.11 5.54 3.38
CA ASP A 237 -28.51 4.75 4.55
C ASP A 237 -30.04 4.50 4.57
N PRO A 238 -30.58 3.76 3.59
CA PRO A 238 -32.01 3.41 3.57
C PRO A 238 -32.46 2.62 4.82
N PHE A 239 -31.52 2.08 5.60
CA PHE A 239 -31.80 1.20 6.74
C PHE A 239 -31.63 1.88 8.11
N GLY A 240 -31.22 3.15 8.16
CA GLY A 240 -31.04 3.91 9.40
C GLY A 240 -29.90 3.40 10.31
N LEU A 241 -28.83 2.85 9.71
CA LEU A 241 -27.66 2.33 10.40
C LEU A 241 -26.79 3.42 11.03
N LEU A 242 -26.84 4.66 10.52
CA LEU A 242 -26.05 5.79 11.02
C LEU A 242 -26.39 6.19 12.46
N HIS A 243 -27.51 5.71 13.00
CA HIS A 243 -27.81 5.85 14.42
C HIS A 243 -26.96 4.95 15.31
N ALA A 244 -26.12 4.06 14.74
CA ALA A 244 -25.28 3.09 15.41
C ALA A 244 -26.05 2.25 16.45
N ARG A 245 -27.30 1.88 16.10
CA ARG A 245 -28.13 0.97 16.88
C ARG A 245 -28.07 -0.41 16.25
N SER A 246 -28.18 -1.45 17.06
CA SER A 246 -28.34 -2.81 16.54
C SER A 246 -29.69 -2.91 15.82
N VAL A 247 -29.66 -2.92 14.50
CA VAL A 247 -30.85 -3.13 13.65
C VAL A 247 -31.01 -4.63 13.39
N CYS A 248 -32.26 -5.10 13.39
CA CYS A 248 -32.56 -6.48 13.04
C CYS A 248 -32.24 -6.72 11.55
N THR A 249 -31.39 -7.70 11.26
CA THR A 249 -30.86 -8.04 9.93
C THR A 249 -31.87 -8.77 9.03
N ARG A 250 -33.19 -8.55 9.19
CA ARG A 250 -34.15 -9.18 8.27
C ARG A 250 -33.77 -8.76 6.85
N ASP A 251 -33.60 -9.73 5.96
CA ASP A 251 -33.15 -9.54 4.58
C ASP A 251 -34.00 -8.47 3.89
N ARG A 252 -33.45 -7.27 3.78
CA ARG A 252 -34.05 -6.18 3.01
C ARG A 252 -33.16 -5.98 1.79
N ASN A 253 -33.74 -6.27 0.63
CA ASN A 253 -33.16 -5.93 -0.64
C ASN A 253 -33.03 -4.39 -0.72
N TRP A 254 -31.90 -3.88 -1.21
CA TRP A 254 -31.69 -2.44 -1.39
C TRP A 254 -32.83 -1.77 -2.19
N THR A 255 -33.32 -2.45 -3.23
CA THR A 255 -34.40 -1.93 -4.11
C THR A 255 -35.78 -1.92 -3.45
N SER A 256 -35.93 -2.51 -2.27
CA SER A 256 -37.22 -2.58 -1.56
C SER A 256 -37.46 -1.42 -0.60
N VAL A 257 -36.49 -0.53 -0.43
CA VAL A 257 -36.55 0.61 0.49
C VAL A 257 -36.18 1.87 -0.25
N GLU A 258 -36.83 2.98 0.11
CA GLU A 258 -36.45 4.29 -0.41
C GLU A 258 -35.05 4.67 0.08
N ASP A 259 -34.23 5.17 -0.83
CA ASP A 259 -32.87 5.58 -0.52
C ASP A 259 -32.87 6.88 0.30
N ILE A 260 -32.24 6.82 1.48
CA ILE A 260 -32.15 7.96 2.41
C ILE A 260 -30.71 8.43 2.42
N THR A 261 -30.49 9.70 2.06
CA THR A 261 -29.15 10.28 1.99
C THR A 261 -28.86 11.25 3.12
N HIS A 262 -27.60 11.27 3.54
CA HIS A 262 -27.09 12.17 4.56
C HIS A 262 -25.76 12.77 4.14
N LYS A 263 -25.61 14.08 4.36
CA LYS A 263 -24.38 14.81 4.07
C LYS A 263 -23.44 14.82 5.28
N TYR A 264 -22.21 14.41 5.07
CA TYR A 264 -21.14 14.44 6.05
C TYR A 264 -19.95 15.24 5.53
N HIS A 265 -19.16 15.81 6.44
CA HIS A 265 -18.00 16.62 6.11
C HIS A 265 -16.72 16.02 6.68
N LEU A 266 -15.64 16.11 5.92
CA LEU A 266 -14.31 15.68 6.33
C LEU A 266 -13.79 16.53 7.49
N ASN A 267 -13.43 15.86 8.59
CA ASN A 267 -12.85 16.48 9.77
C ASN A 267 -11.34 16.28 9.81
N LEU A 268 -10.63 17.38 9.69
CA LEU A 268 -9.18 17.43 9.76
C LEU A 268 -8.74 18.29 10.93
N VAL A 269 -7.66 17.90 11.60
CA VAL A 269 -6.97 18.76 12.58
C VAL A 269 -6.24 19.90 11.89
N ASP A 270 -6.10 21.04 12.58
CA ASP A 270 -5.57 22.28 12.00
C ASP A 270 -4.17 22.10 11.38
N SER A 271 -3.26 21.42 12.09
CA SER A 271 -1.91 21.13 11.56
C SER A 271 -1.90 20.34 10.24
N ILE A 272 -2.90 19.50 10.01
CA ILE A 272 -3.05 18.73 8.77
C ILE A 272 -3.72 19.57 7.69
N ARG A 273 -4.67 20.45 8.04
CA ARG A 273 -5.26 21.41 7.10
C ARG A 273 -4.21 22.32 6.48
N GLU A 274 -3.26 22.79 7.27
CA GLU A 274 -2.13 23.60 6.78
C GLU A 274 -1.25 22.81 5.79
N THR A 275 -0.94 21.55 6.12
CA THR A 275 -0.17 20.66 5.24
C THR A 275 -0.90 20.41 3.92
N ILE A 276 -2.20 20.12 3.98
CA ILE A 276 -3.06 19.94 2.79
C ILE A 276 -3.10 21.21 1.95
N ALA A 277 -3.28 22.39 2.55
CA ALA A 277 -3.29 23.65 1.82
C ALA A 277 -1.96 23.88 1.09
N ALA A 278 -0.83 23.54 1.71
CA ALA A 278 0.49 23.61 1.08
C ALA A 278 0.64 22.60 -0.07
N GLU A 279 0.15 21.36 0.08
CA GLU A 279 0.15 20.37 -0.99
C GLU A 279 -0.73 20.77 -2.18
N ARG A 280 -1.91 21.31 -1.91
CA ARG A 280 -2.80 21.87 -2.94
C ARG A 280 -2.15 23.02 -3.69
N ALA A 281 -1.48 23.92 -2.97
CA ALA A 281 -0.74 25.03 -3.58
C ALA A 281 0.38 24.51 -4.50
N LYS A 282 1.14 23.49 -4.06
CA LYS A 282 2.16 22.84 -4.89
C LYS A 282 1.57 22.17 -6.14
N ALA A 283 0.41 21.52 -6.02
CA ALA A 283 -0.27 20.92 -7.16
C ALA A 283 -0.71 21.96 -8.20
N VAL A 284 -1.23 23.11 -7.73
CA VAL A 284 -1.59 24.24 -8.59
C VAL A 284 -0.35 24.86 -9.26
N GLU A 285 0.74 25.02 -8.51
CA GLU A 285 2.01 25.52 -9.06
C GLU A 285 2.57 24.55 -10.11
N ALA A 286 2.60 23.24 -9.81
CA ALA A 286 3.05 22.22 -10.76
C ALA A 286 2.20 22.21 -12.05
N ALA A 287 0.89 22.44 -11.92
CA ALA A 287 -0.01 22.54 -13.06
C ALA A 287 0.14 23.83 -13.88
N SER A 288 0.77 24.86 -13.31
CA SER A 288 1.10 26.08 -14.04
C SER A 288 2.36 25.95 -14.91
N SER A 289 3.08 24.83 -14.80
CA SER A 289 4.17 24.51 -15.71
C SER A 289 3.66 24.42 -17.15
N SER A 290 4.17 25.30 -18.01
CA SER A 290 3.81 25.35 -19.43
C SER A 290 4.70 24.46 -20.30
N GLU A 291 5.56 23.63 -19.70
CA GLU A 291 6.51 22.83 -20.46
C GLU A 291 5.80 21.67 -21.18
N PRO A 292 5.95 21.55 -22.51
CA PRO A 292 5.43 20.40 -23.25
C PRO A 292 6.02 19.09 -22.74
N VAL A 293 5.19 18.05 -22.64
CA VAL A 293 5.62 16.72 -22.21
C VAL A 293 6.16 15.94 -23.40
N VAL A 294 7.34 15.35 -23.26
CA VAL A 294 7.91 14.43 -24.25
C VAL A 294 7.24 13.07 -24.12
N VAL A 295 6.61 12.60 -25.19
CA VAL A 295 5.84 11.34 -25.20
C VAL A 295 6.47 10.25 -26.06
N GLY A 296 7.50 10.59 -26.83
CA GLY A 296 8.20 9.61 -27.66
C GLY A 296 9.24 10.26 -28.58
N ILE A 297 9.93 9.41 -29.34
CA ILE A 297 10.84 9.81 -30.41
C ILE A 297 10.40 9.09 -31.68
N LEU A 298 10.53 9.75 -32.82
CA LEU A 298 10.17 9.23 -34.14
C LEU A 298 11.40 9.31 -35.04
N PHE A 299 11.74 8.22 -35.73
CA PHE A 299 12.89 8.17 -36.64
C PHE A 299 12.41 8.13 -38.09
N GLU A 300 13.11 8.80 -39.00
CA GLU A 300 12.91 8.57 -40.43
C GLU A 300 13.64 7.29 -40.85
N CYS A 301 12.92 6.34 -41.42
CA CYS A 301 13.49 5.17 -42.10
C CYS A 301 13.53 5.41 -43.61
N SER A 302 14.52 4.84 -44.30
CA SER A 302 14.54 4.82 -45.76
C SER A 302 13.52 3.80 -46.31
N ASP A 303 13.16 3.94 -47.59
CA ASP A 303 12.22 3.03 -48.29
C ASP A 303 12.64 1.54 -48.25
N ASP A 304 13.91 1.27 -47.91
CA ASP A 304 14.47 -0.08 -47.82
C ASP A 304 14.16 -0.77 -46.47
N GLY A 305 13.48 -0.08 -45.55
CA GLY A 305 13.20 -0.57 -44.19
C GLY A 305 14.44 -0.68 -43.29
N GLN A 306 15.60 -0.20 -43.74
CA GLN A 306 16.79 -0.10 -42.92
C GLN A 306 16.84 1.26 -42.23
N LEU A 307 17.10 1.24 -40.92
CA LEU A 307 17.50 2.43 -40.16
C LEU A 307 18.84 2.91 -40.71
N THR A 308 18.82 3.82 -41.67
CA THR A 308 20.04 4.47 -42.14
C THR A 308 20.54 5.41 -41.05
N ALA A 309 21.85 5.42 -40.80
CA ALA A 309 22.46 6.26 -39.76
C ALA A 309 22.31 7.78 -39.99
N SER A 310 21.63 8.20 -41.07
CA SER A 310 21.39 9.61 -41.41
C SER A 310 19.92 10.04 -41.40
N GLY A 311 18.99 9.20 -40.94
CA GLY A 311 17.57 9.60 -40.80
C GLY A 311 17.39 10.69 -39.74
N ASN A 312 16.51 11.66 -39.98
CA ASN A 312 16.19 12.65 -38.93
C ASN A 312 15.46 11.97 -37.76
N ALA A 313 15.74 12.44 -36.55
CA ALA A 313 15.00 12.06 -35.35
C ALA A 313 14.11 13.22 -34.90
N TYR A 314 12.85 12.92 -34.59
CA TYR A 314 11.86 13.86 -34.08
C TYR A 314 11.48 13.53 -32.65
N ARG A 315 11.73 14.45 -31.73
CA ARG A 315 11.19 14.40 -30.37
C ARG A 315 9.71 14.78 -30.41
N LEU A 316 8.82 13.84 -30.08
CA LEU A 316 7.38 14.08 -30.03
C LEU A 316 7.00 14.70 -28.69
N THR A 317 6.28 15.80 -28.74
CA THR A 317 5.83 16.52 -27.54
C THR A 317 4.35 16.86 -27.64
N VAL A 318 3.67 16.84 -26.50
CA VAL A 318 2.25 17.22 -26.37
C VAL A 318 2.12 18.38 -25.38
N PRO A 319 1.01 19.14 -25.39
CA PRO A 319 0.70 20.09 -24.32
C PRO A 319 0.81 19.42 -22.93
N PRO A 320 1.13 20.18 -21.88
CA PRO A 320 1.14 19.64 -20.52
C PRO A 320 -0.21 18.99 -20.16
N PRO A 321 -0.21 17.92 -19.36
CA PRO A 321 -1.45 17.32 -18.88
C PRO A 321 -2.25 18.34 -18.07
N PRO A 322 -3.59 18.17 -18.00
CA PRO A 322 -4.37 18.97 -17.09
C PRO A 322 -3.85 18.76 -15.65
N PRO A 323 -4.01 19.77 -14.78
CA PRO A 323 -3.62 19.69 -13.37
C PRO A 323 -4.10 18.38 -12.75
N PRO A 324 -3.29 17.69 -11.92
CA PRO A 324 -3.85 16.69 -11.04
C PRO A 324 -4.93 17.35 -10.15
N PRO A 325 -5.99 16.61 -9.77
CA PRO A 325 -7.04 17.16 -8.93
C PRO A 325 -6.44 17.64 -7.60
N SER A 326 -6.63 18.91 -7.27
CA SER A 326 -6.20 19.46 -5.98
C SER A 326 -7.11 19.00 -4.83
N SER A 327 -8.33 18.59 -5.14
CA SER A 327 -9.31 18.12 -4.16
C SER A 327 -10.38 17.28 -4.84
N THR A 328 -11.07 16.48 -4.03
CA THR A 328 -12.32 15.81 -4.42
C THR A 328 -13.47 16.49 -3.69
N SER A 329 -14.44 17.04 -4.41
CA SER A 329 -15.56 17.78 -3.80
C SER A 329 -16.48 16.86 -3.00
N GLU A 330 -16.86 15.74 -3.61
CA GLU A 330 -17.81 14.80 -3.04
C GLU A 330 -17.51 13.34 -3.44
N ALA A 331 -18.03 12.43 -2.63
CA ALA A 331 -18.07 11.01 -2.89
C ALA A 331 -19.32 10.39 -2.27
N HIS A 332 -19.72 9.22 -2.73
CA HIS A 332 -20.92 8.53 -2.26
C HIS A 332 -20.54 7.27 -1.47
N LEU A 333 -21.09 7.08 -0.28
CA LEU A 333 -20.87 5.91 0.56
C LEU A 333 -22.18 5.14 0.74
N PHE A 334 -22.17 3.84 0.44
CA PHE A 334 -23.30 2.95 0.64
C PHE A 334 -23.02 2.03 1.81
N ILE A 335 -23.99 1.92 2.74
CA ILE A 335 -23.90 1.04 3.91
C ILE A 335 -25.13 0.12 3.99
N SER A 336 -24.89 -1.15 4.30
CA SER A 336 -25.96 -2.18 4.36
C SER A 336 -25.87 -3.01 5.64
N PRO A 337 -27.01 -3.39 6.25
CA PRO A 337 -27.01 -4.29 7.40
C PRO A 337 -26.44 -5.67 7.06
N THR A 338 -26.56 -6.13 5.81
CA THR A 338 -25.99 -7.41 5.34
C THR A 338 -24.47 -7.40 5.26
N ALA A 339 -23.88 -6.20 5.22
CA ALA A 339 -22.44 -5.99 5.14
C ALA A 339 -21.80 -5.66 6.50
N LYS A 340 -22.47 -5.99 7.61
CA LYS A 340 -21.91 -5.79 8.96
C LYS A 340 -20.67 -6.69 9.14
N ALA A 341 -19.52 -6.07 9.35
CA ALA A 341 -18.23 -6.74 9.55
C ALA A 341 -18.02 -7.12 11.03
N GLY A 342 -18.50 -6.30 11.96
CA GLY A 342 -18.32 -6.55 13.39
C GLY A 342 -19.00 -5.52 14.28
N GLU A 343 -19.02 -5.81 15.57
CA GLU A 343 -19.51 -4.90 16.62
C GLU A 343 -18.59 -4.99 17.82
N GLY A 344 -18.12 -3.82 18.26
CA GLY A 344 -17.33 -3.65 19.47
C GLY A 344 -18.10 -2.86 20.52
N HIS A 345 -17.50 -2.70 21.69
CA HIS A 345 -18.09 -1.98 22.83
C HIS A 345 -18.43 -0.50 22.52
N HIS A 346 -17.73 0.09 21.55
CA HIS A 346 -17.74 1.52 21.27
C HIS A 346 -18.16 1.83 19.83
N SER A 347 -18.31 0.80 18.98
CA SER A 347 -18.48 1.00 17.55
C SER A 347 -19.12 -0.18 16.84
N ILE A 348 -19.78 0.10 15.71
CA ILE A 348 -20.24 -0.90 14.75
C ILE A 348 -19.44 -0.73 13.46
N VAL A 349 -19.06 -1.83 12.83
CA VAL A 349 -18.20 -1.84 11.64
C VAL A 349 -18.95 -2.47 10.47
N TYR A 350 -18.91 -1.81 9.32
CA TYR A 350 -19.50 -2.28 8.08
C TYR A 350 -18.44 -2.33 6.96
N HIS A 351 -18.52 -3.34 6.11
CA HIS A 351 -17.99 -3.24 4.75
C HIS A 351 -18.91 -2.28 3.98
N ALA A 352 -18.33 -1.25 3.39
CA ALA A 352 -19.06 -0.22 2.69
C ALA A 352 -18.56 -0.10 1.25
N GLU A 353 -19.48 0.17 0.33
CA GLU A 353 -19.10 0.53 -1.04
C GLU A 353 -18.91 2.04 -1.11
N TRP A 354 -17.78 2.47 -1.65
CA TRP A 354 -17.41 3.87 -1.76
C TRP A 354 -17.22 4.22 -3.23
N ASP A 355 -18.09 5.07 -3.76
CA ASP A 355 -18.02 5.54 -5.15
C ASP A 355 -17.21 6.83 -5.21
N LEU A 356 -16.11 6.78 -5.98
CA LEU A 356 -15.12 7.85 -6.11
C LEU A 356 -14.91 8.22 -7.57
N PRO A 357 -14.58 9.49 -7.89
CA PRO A 357 -14.14 9.85 -9.24
C PRO A 357 -12.90 9.07 -9.64
N ARG A 358 -12.83 8.56 -10.88
CA ARG A 358 -11.68 7.77 -11.34
C ARG A 358 -10.36 8.54 -11.35
N SER A 359 -10.43 9.88 -11.41
CA SER A 359 -9.26 10.77 -11.30
C SER A 359 -8.55 10.69 -9.95
N VAL A 360 -9.19 10.13 -8.92
CA VAL A 360 -8.56 9.81 -7.63
C VAL A 360 -7.53 8.68 -7.77
N PHE A 361 -7.74 7.76 -8.72
CA PHE A 361 -6.95 6.53 -8.86
C PHE A 361 -5.98 6.57 -10.05
N SER A 362 -6.27 7.37 -11.08
CA SER A 362 -5.45 7.45 -12.28
C SER A 362 -5.23 8.90 -12.68
N LYS A 363 -3.99 9.20 -13.08
CA LYS A 363 -3.64 10.46 -13.73
C LYS A 363 -4.29 10.54 -15.12
N PRO A 364 -4.49 11.75 -15.67
CA PRO A 364 -4.83 11.95 -17.07
C PRO A 364 -3.83 11.26 -18.00
N LYS A 365 -4.31 10.66 -19.09
CA LYS A 365 -3.47 9.94 -20.07
C LYS A 365 -3.68 10.49 -21.47
N VAL A 366 -2.63 10.49 -22.29
CA VAL A 366 -2.72 10.81 -23.72
C VAL A 366 -2.53 9.52 -24.53
N CYS A 367 -3.30 9.38 -25.61
CA CYS A 367 -3.19 8.18 -26.45
C CYS A 367 -1.94 8.23 -27.33
N VAL A 368 -0.95 7.41 -27.00
CA VAL A 368 0.32 7.29 -27.74
C VAL A 368 0.08 6.99 -29.23
N LYS A 369 -0.86 6.09 -29.56
CA LYS A 369 -1.21 5.77 -30.97
C LYS A 369 -1.85 6.94 -31.72
N CYS A 370 -2.66 7.76 -31.04
CA CYS A 370 -3.22 8.96 -31.66
C CYS A 370 -2.16 10.05 -31.83
N VAL A 371 -1.24 10.20 -30.87
CA VAL A 371 -0.08 11.10 -31.00
C VAL A 371 0.76 10.69 -32.19
N GLU A 372 1.03 9.40 -32.34
CA GLU A 372 1.76 8.86 -33.48
C GLU A 372 1.07 9.18 -34.81
N ALA A 373 -0.24 8.92 -34.90
CA ALA A 373 -1.02 9.21 -36.11
C ALA A 373 -0.99 10.71 -36.47
N ALA A 374 -1.13 11.59 -35.48
CA ALA A 374 -1.04 13.04 -35.66
C ALA A 374 0.36 13.47 -36.09
N ALA A 375 1.41 12.90 -35.48
CA ALA A 375 2.80 13.17 -35.84
C ALA A 375 3.09 12.80 -37.30
N ARG A 376 2.62 11.62 -37.74
CA ARG A 376 2.75 11.17 -39.14
C ARG A 376 2.06 12.12 -40.10
N GLU A 377 0.90 12.65 -39.75
CA GLU A 377 0.18 13.59 -40.61
C GLU A 377 0.93 14.91 -40.76
N ILE A 378 1.44 15.48 -39.66
CA ILE A 378 2.25 16.72 -39.70
C ILE A 378 3.53 16.52 -40.54
N LEU A 379 4.17 15.35 -40.44
CA LEU A 379 5.38 15.06 -41.23
C LEU A 379 5.08 14.89 -42.72
N ARG A 380 3.96 14.25 -43.08
CA ARG A 380 3.51 14.15 -44.49
C ARG A 380 3.27 15.53 -45.10
N GLU A 381 2.70 16.44 -44.34
CA GLU A 381 2.50 17.84 -44.78
C GLU A 381 3.82 18.60 -44.97
N ARG A 382 4.82 18.35 -44.10
CA ARG A 382 6.12 19.04 -44.16
C ARG A 382 7.06 18.54 -45.25
N VAL A 383 7.15 17.22 -45.44
CA VAL A 383 8.20 16.57 -46.25
C VAL A 383 7.66 15.92 -47.53
N GLY A 384 6.32 15.82 -47.68
CA GLY A 384 5.67 15.13 -48.79
C GLY A 384 5.45 13.64 -48.51
N LYS A 385 5.09 12.87 -49.54
CA LYS A 385 4.83 11.41 -49.43
C LYS A 385 6.14 10.65 -49.16
N MET A 386 6.58 10.58 -47.92
CA MET A 386 7.62 9.65 -47.45
C MET A 386 7.00 8.54 -46.60
N ASN A 387 7.59 7.34 -46.69
CA ASN A 387 7.37 6.29 -45.70
C ASN A 387 8.19 6.63 -44.45
N VAL A 388 7.54 6.63 -43.28
CA VAL A 388 8.16 6.90 -41.98
C VAL A 388 7.87 5.70 -41.09
N ASP A 389 8.84 5.20 -40.33
CA ASP A 389 8.61 4.17 -39.31
C ASP A 389 8.81 4.76 -37.91
N VAL A 390 7.94 4.42 -36.97
CA VAL A 390 7.96 5.00 -35.63
C VAL A 390 8.53 3.99 -34.64
N VAL A 391 9.51 4.43 -33.84
CA VAL A 391 10.03 3.66 -32.71
C VAL A 391 9.68 4.40 -31.42
N MET A 392 8.59 3.98 -30.76
CA MET A 392 8.15 4.64 -29.52
C MET A 392 8.99 4.21 -28.32
N LEU A 393 9.30 5.18 -27.45
CA LEU A 393 9.72 4.88 -26.08
C LEU A 393 8.45 4.41 -25.34
N GLY A 394 8.54 3.31 -24.59
CA GLY A 394 7.38 2.58 -24.05
C GLY A 394 6.39 3.40 -23.22
N ASP A 395 5.23 2.82 -22.94
CA ASP A 395 4.00 3.46 -22.43
C ASP A 395 4.11 4.17 -21.05
N ASP A 396 5.23 4.06 -20.33
CA ASP A 396 5.46 4.65 -19.00
C ASP A 396 6.35 5.90 -19.03
N ALA A 397 5.99 6.89 -19.86
CA ALA A 397 6.69 8.17 -19.98
C ALA A 397 6.68 9.06 -18.71
N THR A 398 6.20 8.58 -17.55
CA THR A 398 6.19 9.37 -16.31
C THR A 398 6.99 8.80 -15.15
N GLU A 399 7.25 7.50 -15.05
CA GLU A 399 8.14 6.95 -14.00
C GLU A 399 8.89 5.70 -14.52
N ASN A 400 10.23 5.79 -14.59
CA ASN A 400 11.20 4.74 -14.95
C ASN A 400 11.30 4.33 -16.43
N ILE A 401 12.35 4.84 -17.09
CA ILE A 401 12.85 4.42 -18.39
C ILE A 401 13.22 2.92 -18.35
N ARG A 402 12.39 2.06 -18.98
CA ARG A 402 12.83 0.73 -19.45
C ARG A 402 12.97 0.75 -20.96
N PHE A 403 14.15 0.32 -21.41
CA PHE A 403 14.53 0.19 -22.81
C PHE A 403 13.71 -0.90 -23.51
N CYS A 404 13.53 -0.74 -24.82
CA CYS A 404 12.80 -1.66 -25.69
C CYS A 404 13.51 -3.03 -25.75
N ASP A 405 12.84 -4.09 -25.29
CA ASP A 405 13.36 -5.44 -25.04
C ASP A 405 13.47 -6.35 -26.29
N THR A 406 13.63 -5.80 -27.50
CA THR A 406 13.75 -6.64 -28.72
C THR A 406 14.95 -6.34 -29.62
N PHE A 407 15.90 -5.52 -29.19
CA PHE A 407 17.21 -5.45 -29.84
C PHE A 407 18.21 -6.30 -29.05
N THR A 408 18.48 -7.50 -29.57
CA THR A 408 19.53 -8.38 -29.07
C THR A 408 20.89 -7.65 -29.07
N ASP A 409 21.55 -7.70 -27.92
CA ASP A 409 22.90 -7.21 -27.61
C ASP A 409 23.87 -7.17 -28.79
N ASP A 410 24.32 -5.95 -29.14
CA ASP A 410 25.73 -5.57 -29.41
C ASP A 410 25.89 -4.26 -30.20
N THR A 411 24.82 -3.61 -30.66
CA THR A 411 24.90 -2.29 -31.30
C THR A 411 24.62 -1.16 -30.30
N THR A 412 25.65 -0.73 -29.57
CA THR A 412 25.65 0.59 -28.94
C THR A 412 25.55 1.66 -30.03
N PHE A 413 24.33 2.10 -30.34
CA PHE A 413 24.09 3.26 -31.18
C PHE A 413 24.63 4.49 -30.44
N SER A 414 25.72 5.06 -30.96
CA SER A 414 26.22 6.37 -30.55
C SER A 414 25.25 7.44 -31.05
N TYR A 415 24.37 7.93 -30.18
CA TYR A 415 23.39 8.98 -30.47
C TYR A 415 23.98 10.39 -30.69
N ASP A 416 25.30 10.55 -30.67
CA ASP A 416 25.94 11.85 -30.45
C ASP A 416 26.00 12.82 -31.64
N THR A 417 25.41 12.52 -32.80
CA THR A 417 25.55 13.42 -33.97
C THR A 417 24.31 13.68 -34.82
N THR A 418 23.17 13.03 -34.57
CA THR A 418 21.98 13.24 -35.40
C THR A 418 21.19 14.46 -34.92
N PRO A 419 20.92 15.48 -35.76
CA PRO A 419 20.12 16.62 -35.35
C PRO A 419 18.72 16.18 -34.97
N MET A 420 18.34 16.36 -33.70
CA MET A 420 17.02 16.03 -33.18
C MET A 420 16.09 17.25 -33.30
N SER A 421 15.09 17.15 -34.16
CA SER A 421 14.04 18.17 -34.29
C SER A 421 12.90 17.90 -33.31
N THR A 422 12.14 18.92 -32.92
CA THR A 422 10.97 18.74 -32.04
C THR A 422 9.68 18.87 -32.85
N LEU A 423 8.75 17.94 -32.65
CA LEU A 423 7.40 17.96 -33.22
C LEU A 423 6.38 18.15 -32.11
N HIS A 424 5.68 19.28 -32.13
CA HIS A 424 4.60 19.60 -31.19
C HIS A 424 3.26 19.08 -31.73
N ILE A 425 2.57 18.26 -30.94
CA ILE A 425 1.29 17.61 -31.25
C ILE A 425 0.21 18.16 -30.31
N ASP A 426 -0.56 19.14 -30.78
CA ASP A 426 -1.63 19.82 -30.01
C ASP A 426 -3.04 19.30 -30.33
N THR A 427 -3.18 18.44 -31.34
CA THR A 427 -4.47 17.92 -31.83
C THR A 427 -5.00 16.72 -31.03
N VAL A 428 -4.16 16.11 -30.19
CA VAL A 428 -4.54 14.94 -29.39
C VAL A 428 -4.81 15.38 -27.96
N PRO A 429 -6.06 15.28 -27.47
CA PRO A 429 -6.39 15.76 -26.15
C PRO A 429 -5.94 14.76 -25.08
N TRP A 430 -5.73 15.28 -23.86
CA TRP A 430 -5.61 14.47 -22.67
C TRP A 430 -6.96 13.89 -22.28
N TYR A 431 -6.96 12.61 -21.91
CA TYR A 431 -8.13 11.91 -21.39
C TYR A 431 -8.09 11.94 -19.86
N ASP A 432 -9.10 12.56 -19.25
CA ASP A 432 -9.35 12.49 -17.81
C ASP A 432 -10.26 11.29 -17.52
N PRO A 433 -9.81 10.31 -16.71
CA PRO A 433 -10.64 9.17 -16.31
C PRO A 433 -11.97 9.55 -15.65
N ALA A 434 -12.08 10.73 -15.04
CA ALA A 434 -13.31 11.22 -14.41
C ALA A 434 -14.22 12.01 -15.37
N SER A 435 -13.86 12.12 -16.66
CA SER A 435 -14.66 12.80 -17.68
C SER A 435 -14.97 11.86 -18.84
N THR A 436 -16.17 11.98 -19.39
CA THR A 436 -16.51 11.34 -20.68
C THR A 436 -16.21 12.24 -21.88
N ASP A 437 -15.72 13.46 -21.64
CA ASP A 437 -15.35 14.43 -22.67
C ASP A 437 -13.87 14.86 -22.49
N PRO A 438 -13.00 14.63 -23.50
CA PRO A 438 -13.29 13.94 -24.76
C PRO A 438 -13.53 12.44 -24.55
N CYS A 439 -14.41 11.87 -25.38
CA CYS A 439 -14.64 10.42 -25.38
C CYS A 439 -13.31 9.69 -25.63
N PRO A 440 -12.94 8.70 -24.80
CA PRO A 440 -11.68 7.99 -24.95
C PRO A 440 -11.63 7.31 -26.32
N CYS A 441 -10.51 7.47 -27.01
CA CYS A 441 -10.35 6.88 -28.33
C CYS A 441 -10.32 5.33 -28.26
N PRO A 442 -10.64 4.61 -29.35
CA PRO A 442 -10.63 3.15 -29.39
C PRO A 442 -9.29 2.51 -28.99
N HIS A 443 -8.17 3.23 -29.16
CA HIS A 443 -6.86 2.75 -28.73
C HIS A 443 -6.71 2.71 -27.22
N ILE A 444 -7.19 3.74 -26.50
CA ILE A 444 -7.20 3.76 -25.03
C ILE A 444 -8.13 2.65 -24.53
N MET A 445 -9.34 2.55 -25.09
CA MET A 445 -10.30 1.51 -24.70
C MET A 445 -9.78 0.07 -24.94
N LYS A 446 -8.89 -0.13 -25.92
CA LYS A 446 -8.23 -1.42 -26.20
C LYS A 446 -6.99 -1.68 -25.36
N ALA A 447 -6.34 -0.64 -24.83
CA ALA A 447 -5.13 -0.80 -24.04
C ALA A 447 -5.42 -1.14 -22.57
N LEU A 448 -6.62 -0.80 -22.08
CA LEU A 448 -6.99 -0.97 -20.68
C LEU A 448 -7.29 -2.42 -20.27
N VAL A 449 -7.51 -3.32 -21.23
CA VAL A 449 -7.66 -4.77 -21.03
C VAL A 449 -7.20 -5.48 -22.31
N SER A 450 -6.66 -6.70 -22.23
CA SER A 450 -6.33 -7.54 -23.41
C SER A 450 -7.54 -7.91 -24.31
N GLY A 451 -8.67 -7.23 -24.15
CA GLY A 451 -9.83 -7.19 -25.02
C GLY A 451 -10.46 -5.78 -24.99
N SER A 452 -11.04 -5.32 -26.10
CA SER A 452 -11.72 -4.03 -26.15
C SER A 452 -12.94 -4.02 -25.22
N LEU A 453 -13.03 -3.06 -24.29
CA LEU A 453 -14.28 -2.77 -23.59
C LEU A 453 -15.35 -2.38 -24.64
N PRO A 454 -16.55 -2.97 -24.61
CA PRO A 454 -17.58 -2.73 -25.62
C PRO A 454 -18.28 -1.36 -25.53
N GLY A 455 -17.90 -0.47 -24.60
CA GLY A 455 -18.54 0.82 -24.42
C GLY A 455 -17.82 1.79 -23.48
N ALA A 456 -18.45 2.95 -23.25
CA ALA A 456 -17.98 3.94 -22.28
C ALA A 456 -18.19 3.44 -20.85
N THR A 457 -17.24 3.73 -19.95
CA THR A 457 -17.34 3.47 -18.51
C THR A 457 -17.84 4.72 -17.77
N PRO A 458 -18.47 4.56 -16.59
CA PRO A 458 -18.86 5.71 -15.77
C PRO A 458 -17.63 6.52 -15.31
N PRO A 459 -17.78 7.84 -15.06
CA PRO A 459 -16.70 8.71 -14.57
C PRO A 459 -16.27 8.41 -13.12
N THR A 460 -17.06 7.59 -12.40
CA THR A 460 -16.76 7.12 -11.05
C THR A 460 -16.45 5.62 -11.04
N ALA A 461 -15.90 5.15 -9.92
CA ALA A 461 -15.66 3.74 -9.68
C ALA A 461 -15.96 3.39 -8.21
N LEU A 462 -16.65 2.26 -8.03
CA LEU A 462 -16.95 1.68 -6.73
C LEU A 462 -15.76 0.88 -6.21
N VAL A 463 -15.35 1.17 -4.97
CA VAL A 463 -14.34 0.41 -4.22
C VAL A 463 -14.89 -0.02 -2.86
N SER A 464 -14.33 -1.06 -2.24
CA SER A 464 -14.68 -1.50 -0.88
C SER A 464 -13.76 -0.85 0.15
N VAL A 465 -14.37 -0.34 1.22
CA VAL A 465 -13.68 0.18 2.42
C VAL A 465 -14.40 -0.31 3.68
N VAL A 466 -13.76 -0.10 4.83
CA VAL A 466 -14.40 -0.31 6.14
C VAL A 466 -14.93 1.02 6.65
N ALA A 467 -16.23 1.06 6.97
CA ALA A 467 -16.88 2.16 7.67
C ALA A 467 -17.12 1.80 9.13
N LYS A 468 -16.41 2.48 10.04
CA LYS A 468 -16.58 2.34 11.50
C LYS A 468 -17.45 3.47 12.02
N LEU A 469 -18.55 3.12 12.69
CA LEU A 469 -19.53 4.01 13.29
C LEU A 469 -19.38 3.99 14.81
N SER A 470 -19.44 5.16 15.46
CA SER A 470 -19.40 5.33 16.91
C SER A 470 -20.78 5.17 17.55
N ILE A 471 -20.82 4.47 18.67
CA ILE A 471 -22.00 4.45 19.55
C ILE A 471 -22.16 5.83 20.21
N MET A 472 -23.41 6.23 20.49
CA MET A 472 -23.73 7.55 21.06
C MET A 472 -23.06 7.77 22.42
N GLY A 473 -22.48 8.97 22.61
CA GLY A 473 -21.85 9.38 23.87
C GLY A 473 -20.39 8.95 24.01
N ASP A 474 -19.85 8.30 22.98
CA ASP A 474 -18.47 7.85 22.95
C ASP A 474 -17.56 8.84 22.20
N ARG A 475 -16.31 8.97 22.65
CA ARG A 475 -15.25 9.75 22.01
C ARG A 475 -14.09 8.89 21.48
N HIS A 476 -14.21 7.57 21.61
CA HIS A 476 -13.18 6.61 21.20
C HIS A 476 -12.91 6.70 19.69
N LEU A 477 -13.96 6.80 18.86
CA LEU A 477 -13.78 6.93 17.40
C LEU A 477 -13.14 8.26 16.99
N GLU A 478 -13.51 9.36 17.63
CA GLU A 478 -12.89 10.68 17.41
C GLU A 478 -11.39 10.65 17.74
N THR A 479 -11.04 10.00 18.86
CA THR A 479 -9.64 9.85 19.29
C THR A 479 -8.86 8.93 18.35
N GLU A 480 -9.49 7.85 17.88
CA GLU A 480 -8.90 6.94 16.90
C GLU A 480 -8.60 7.66 15.58
N ALA A 481 -9.57 8.41 15.06
CA ALA A 481 -9.41 9.22 13.86
C ALA A 481 -8.28 10.26 14.00
N LEU A 482 -8.20 10.92 15.16
CA LEU A 482 -7.12 11.86 15.48
C LEU A 482 -5.75 11.19 15.42
N ASN A 483 -5.64 9.96 15.94
CA ASN A 483 -4.39 9.21 15.92
C ASN A 483 -4.00 8.81 14.49
N TYR A 484 -4.93 8.35 13.66
CA TYR A 484 -4.66 8.07 12.24
C TYR A 484 -4.14 9.29 11.47
N GLN A 485 -4.72 10.46 11.70
CA GLN A 485 -4.25 11.71 11.08
C GLN A 485 -2.83 12.12 11.51
N ARG A 486 -2.38 11.64 12.68
CA ARG A 486 -1.06 11.94 13.25
C ARG A 486 -0.01 10.88 12.97
N PHE A 487 -0.42 9.68 12.56
CA PHE A 487 0.51 8.69 12.06
C PHE A 487 1.16 9.24 10.79
N GLY A 488 2.47 9.04 10.66
CA GLY A 488 3.14 9.33 9.39
C GLY A 488 2.68 8.33 8.33
N SER A 489 2.81 8.71 7.06
CA SER A 489 2.48 7.82 5.92
C SER A 489 3.23 6.48 5.99
N ASP A 490 4.39 6.47 6.61
CA ASP A 490 5.26 5.32 6.83
C ASP A 490 4.62 4.21 7.69
N PHE A 491 3.59 4.51 8.48
CA PHE A 491 2.83 3.52 9.25
C PHE A 491 1.92 2.64 8.38
N SER A 492 1.37 3.18 7.30
CA SER A 492 0.46 2.47 6.39
C SER A 492 1.16 1.98 5.11
N GLN A 493 2.46 2.26 4.97
CA GLN A 493 3.27 1.84 3.83
C GLN A 493 3.90 0.46 4.04
N HIS A 494 4.01 -0.27 2.93
CA HIS A 494 4.72 -1.53 2.86
C HIS A 494 6.11 -1.33 2.27
N TRP A 495 7.13 -1.94 2.85
CA TRP A 495 8.50 -1.83 2.37
C TRP A 495 9.06 -3.21 2.05
N THR A 496 9.99 -3.27 1.10
CA THR A 496 10.75 -4.49 0.81
C THR A 496 11.62 -4.88 2.00
N GLY A 497 12.01 -6.15 2.05
CA GLY A 497 12.91 -6.69 3.06
C GLY A 497 12.26 -6.96 4.42
N TYR A 498 13.13 -7.05 5.42
CA TYR A 498 12.84 -7.53 6.76
C TYR A 498 13.39 -6.57 7.80
N THR A 499 12.93 -6.74 9.03
CA THR A 499 13.53 -6.09 10.18
C THR A 499 13.73 -7.01 11.36
N LEU A 500 14.68 -6.68 12.22
CA LEU A 500 14.85 -7.32 13.53
C LEU A 500 14.03 -6.59 14.58
N THR A 501 13.05 -7.31 15.13
CA THR A 501 12.40 -6.90 16.38
C THR A 501 12.86 -7.78 17.53
N ARG A 502 13.16 -7.14 18.66
CA ARG A 502 13.54 -7.84 19.89
C ARG A 502 12.28 -8.27 20.63
N HIS A 503 11.98 -9.56 20.58
CA HIS A 503 10.87 -10.15 21.30
C HIS A 503 11.11 -10.07 22.84
N PRO A 504 10.06 -10.01 23.68
CA PRO A 504 10.19 -10.12 25.15
C PRO A 504 11.01 -11.31 25.66
N ASN A 505 11.05 -12.40 24.91
CA ASN A 505 11.88 -13.60 25.19
C ASN A 505 13.34 -13.46 24.72
N ASP A 506 13.80 -12.22 24.47
CA ASP A 506 15.15 -11.86 24.01
C ASP A 506 15.63 -12.50 22.70
N ARG A 507 14.72 -13.11 21.93
CA ARG A 507 15.02 -13.58 20.57
C ARG A 507 14.80 -12.45 19.57
N LEU A 508 15.85 -12.18 18.80
CA LEU A 508 15.76 -11.31 17.63
C LEU A 508 15.27 -12.16 16.46
N THR A 509 14.13 -11.77 15.89
CA THR A 509 13.57 -12.51 14.77
C THR A 509 13.32 -11.57 13.60
N PRO A 510 13.85 -11.90 12.40
CA PRO A 510 13.50 -11.19 11.19
C PRO A 510 12.00 -11.29 10.89
N THR A 511 11.35 -10.14 10.73
CA THR A 511 9.95 -10.04 10.35
C THR A 511 9.79 -9.18 9.10
N PRO A 512 8.91 -9.54 8.16
CA PRO A 512 8.61 -8.71 6.99
C PRO A 512 8.29 -7.25 7.34
N MET A 513 8.70 -6.32 6.47
CA MET A 513 8.45 -4.89 6.63
C MET A 513 7.10 -4.44 6.08
N GLY A 514 6.02 -5.10 6.51
CA GLY A 514 4.65 -4.72 6.18
C GLY A 514 4.19 -3.44 6.91
N ALA A 515 3.10 -2.84 6.43
CA ALA A 515 2.44 -1.73 7.10
C ALA A 515 1.95 -2.13 8.51
N ILE A 516 2.05 -1.19 9.45
CA ILE A 516 1.66 -1.36 10.86
C ILE A 516 0.14 -1.16 11.01
N VAL A 517 -0.42 -0.17 10.32
CA VAL A 517 -1.82 0.26 10.46
C VAL A 517 -2.51 0.31 9.09
N PRO A 518 -3.86 0.23 9.04
CA PRO A 518 -4.63 0.43 7.81
C PRO A 518 -4.35 1.78 7.16
N ASN A 519 -4.56 1.88 5.86
CA ASN A 519 -4.70 3.20 5.23
C ASN A 519 -5.94 3.94 5.78
N PHE A 520 -5.77 5.24 6.01
CA PHE A 520 -6.80 6.15 6.50
C PHE A 520 -7.44 6.90 5.34
N TYR A 521 -8.76 6.81 5.21
CA TYR A 521 -9.53 7.43 4.12
C TYR A 521 -10.44 8.56 4.58
N GLY A 522 -10.32 8.99 5.84
CA GLY A 522 -11.01 10.17 6.35
C GLY A 522 -11.88 9.87 7.57
N TYR A 523 -12.17 10.94 8.31
CA TYR A 523 -13.09 10.95 9.43
C TYR A 523 -14.17 11.99 9.18
N TYR A 524 -15.41 11.52 9.07
CA TYR A 524 -16.53 12.30 8.56
C TYR A 524 -17.58 12.48 9.65
N SER A 525 -18.12 13.68 9.80
CA SER A 525 -19.24 13.94 10.72
C SER A 525 -20.31 14.78 10.05
N LYS A 526 -21.56 14.53 10.42
CA LYS A 526 -22.68 15.37 10.03
C LYS A 526 -22.51 16.76 10.65
N GLU A 527 -22.85 17.80 9.90
CA GLU A 527 -22.85 19.17 10.44
C GLU A 527 -23.79 19.22 11.64
N ARG A 528 -23.30 19.80 12.75
CA ARG A 528 -24.17 20.03 13.91
C ARG A 528 -25.13 21.14 13.53
N THR A 529 -26.38 20.81 13.22
CA THR A 529 -27.43 21.83 13.18
C THR A 529 -27.43 22.49 14.56
N SER A 530 -27.26 23.80 14.62
CA SER A 530 -27.10 24.62 15.84
C SER A 530 -28.27 24.57 16.80
N ASP A 531 -29.25 23.72 16.52
CA ASP A 531 -30.57 23.77 17.10
C ASP A 531 -30.63 22.88 18.34
N TYR A 532 -30.82 23.58 19.46
CA TYR A 532 -31.42 23.15 20.71
C TYR A 532 -30.54 22.52 21.81
N TYR A 533 -30.22 23.38 22.78
CA TYR A 533 -29.76 23.10 24.15
C TYR A 533 -30.75 22.33 25.04
N GLY A 534 -31.67 21.55 24.46
CA GLY A 534 -32.72 20.85 25.21
C GLY A 534 -32.80 19.39 24.81
N PHE A 535 -32.48 18.49 25.75
CA PHE A 535 -32.83 17.06 25.73
C PHE A 535 -32.68 16.37 24.36
N ARG A 536 -31.45 15.90 24.04
CA ARG A 536 -31.20 15.12 22.81
C ARG A 536 -32.12 13.90 22.80
N SER A 537 -33.16 13.94 21.97
CA SER A 537 -33.86 12.72 21.59
C SER A 537 -32.81 11.77 21.01
N LEU A 538 -32.80 10.53 21.48
CA LEU A 538 -31.95 9.45 20.94
C LEU A 538 -32.05 9.37 19.41
N ASP A 539 -33.19 9.76 18.83
CA ASP A 539 -33.45 9.73 17.37
C ASP A 539 -32.74 10.84 16.59
N SER A 540 -32.10 11.80 17.28
CA SER A 540 -31.31 12.88 16.66
C SER A 540 -29.84 12.53 16.46
N TYR A 541 -29.34 11.44 17.06
CA TYR A 541 -27.92 11.11 16.99
C TYR A 541 -27.55 10.49 15.64
N PHE A 542 -26.58 11.10 14.96
CA PHE A 542 -25.90 10.54 13.79
C PHE A 542 -24.45 10.26 14.16
N SER A 543 -24.05 9.02 13.97
CA SER A 543 -22.69 8.57 14.22
C SER A 543 -21.72 9.24 13.26
N PRO A 544 -20.58 9.76 13.74
CA PRO A 544 -19.46 10.02 12.85
C PRO A 544 -18.97 8.72 12.21
N ILE A 545 -18.28 8.84 11.08
CA ILE A 545 -17.83 7.73 10.23
C ILE A 545 -16.32 7.82 10.09
N LEU A 546 -15.61 6.74 10.44
CA LEU A 546 -14.19 6.58 10.15
C LEU A 546 -14.03 5.58 9.01
N LEU A 547 -13.44 6.03 7.89
CA LEU A 547 -13.18 5.19 6.72
C LEU A 547 -11.73 4.68 6.74
N LEU A 548 -11.56 3.36 6.64
CA LEU A 548 -10.26 2.67 6.69
C LEU A 548 -10.16 1.60 5.59
N GLU A 549 -8.93 1.17 5.31
CA GLU A 549 -8.65 -0.02 4.50
C GLU A 549 -9.31 -1.29 5.08
N GLU A 550 -9.86 -2.12 4.20
CA GLU A 550 -10.36 -3.46 4.52
C GLU A 550 -9.19 -4.43 4.69
N CYS A 551 -8.73 -4.62 5.94
CA CYS A 551 -7.51 -5.39 6.25
C CYS A 551 -7.78 -6.88 6.58
N GLY A 552 -8.93 -7.42 6.15
CA GLY A 552 -9.32 -8.81 6.40
C GLY A 552 -10.00 -9.06 7.75
N THR A 553 -9.74 -10.21 8.37
CA THR A 553 -10.46 -10.69 9.56
C THR A 553 -9.57 -10.68 10.81
N PRO A 554 -10.15 -10.54 12.01
CA PRO A 554 -9.42 -10.77 13.26
C PRO A 554 -8.60 -12.07 13.26
N ILE A 555 -7.41 -12.04 13.85
CA ILE A 555 -6.61 -13.26 14.02
C ILE A 555 -7.25 -14.21 15.03
N GLU A 556 -6.99 -15.50 14.82
CA GLU A 556 -7.18 -16.56 15.81
C GLU A 556 -5.78 -17.06 16.22
N PRO A 557 -5.28 -16.72 17.42
CA PRO A 557 -3.90 -17.04 17.83
C PRO A 557 -3.51 -18.51 17.69
N ASP A 558 -4.46 -19.43 17.86
CA ASP A 558 -4.27 -20.88 17.71
C ASP A 558 -4.01 -21.32 16.27
N MET A 559 -4.43 -20.52 15.29
CA MET A 559 -4.27 -20.77 13.85
C MET A 559 -3.01 -20.12 13.27
N LEU A 560 -2.24 -19.41 14.10
CA LEU A 560 -1.01 -18.75 13.70
C LEU A 560 0.19 -19.65 13.99
N ASP A 561 1.09 -19.75 13.01
CA ASP A 561 2.40 -20.35 13.25
C ASP A 561 3.31 -19.39 14.05
N LEU A 562 4.51 -19.83 14.40
CA LEU A 562 5.43 -19.02 15.19
C LEU A 562 5.85 -17.73 14.47
N ASP A 563 5.99 -17.80 13.15
CA ASP A 563 6.39 -16.68 12.32
C ASP A 563 5.28 -15.63 12.23
N ASP A 564 4.04 -16.05 12.04
CA ASP A 564 2.85 -15.19 12.06
C ASP A 564 2.73 -14.46 13.40
N LYS A 565 2.92 -15.18 14.52
CA LYS A 565 2.90 -14.61 15.88
C LYS A 565 4.01 -13.57 16.05
N GLN A 566 5.22 -13.86 15.57
CA GLN A 566 6.33 -12.90 15.63
C GLN A 566 6.05 -11.64 14.80
N GLU A 567 5.44 -11.79 13.61
CA GLU A 567 5.06 -10.64 12.78
C GLU A 567 4.00 -9.78 13.47
N CYS A 568 2.98 -10.39 14.08
CA CYS A 568 1.98 -9.69 14.89
C CYS A 568 2.62 -8.91 16.06
N ALA A 569 3.56 -9.54 16.79
CA ALA A 569 4.30 -8.89 17.87
C ALA A 569 5.15 -7.72 17.33
N ALA A 570 5.78 -7.90 16.18
CA ALA A 570 6.62 -6.89 15.55
C ALA A 570 5.84 -5.62 15.16
N LEU A 571 4.56 -5.72 14.80
CA LEU A 571 3.73 -4.54 14.55
C LEU A 571 3.70 -3.61 15.78
N LEU A 572 3.43 -4.18 16.96
CA LEU A 572 3.33 -3.42 18.20
C LEU A 572 4.69 -2.87 18.63
N LEU A 573 5.74 -3.67 18.51
CA LEU A 573 7.10 -3.27 18.86
C LEU A 573 7.64 -2.16 17.94
N ARG A 574 7.31 -2.19 16.64
CA ARG A 574 7.62 -1.10 15.72
C ARG A 574 6.82 0.15 16.05
N MET A 575 5.53 0.02 16.34
CA MET A 575 4.71 1.14 16.82
C MET A 575 5.32 1.82 18.06
N HIS A 576 5.78 1.03 19.02
CA HIS A 576 6.52 1.48 20.21
C HIS A 576 7.79 2.23 19.87
N HIS A 577 8.55 1.75 18.88
CA HIS A 577 9.76 2.39 18.39
C HIS A 577 9.48 3.80 17.83
N HIS A 578 8.33 3.98 17.18
CA HIS A 578 7.84 5.28 16.72
C HIS A 578 7.29 6.19 17.82
N GLY A 579 7.39 5.78 19.09
CA GLY A 579 6.88 6.58 20.21
C GLY A 579 5.36 6.52 20.34
N TRP A 580 4.72 5.44 19.91
CA TRP A 580 3.28 5.23 20.09
C TRP A 580 2.99 3.97 20.90
N THR A 581 1.90 3.99 21.67
CA THR A 581 1.28 2.79 22.26
C THR A 581 -0.10 2.57 21.63
N GLN A 582 -0.57 1.32 21.55
CA GLN A 582 -1.86 1.01 20.93
C GLN A 582 -3.03 1.20 21.92
N GLY A 583 -2.85 0.82 23.19
CA GLY A 583 -3.73 1.07 24.33
C GLY A 583 -4.76 -0.02 24.66
N SER A 584 -4.84 -1.08 23.85
CA SER A 584 -5.79 -2.19 23.94
C SER A 584 -5.35 -3.37 23.04
N PHE A 585 -4.19 -3.96 23.31
CA PHE A 585 -3.61 -4.99 22.45
C PHE A 585 -4.28 -6.36 22.66
N PHE A 586 -5.19 -6.72 21.77
CA PHE A 586 -5.99 -7.96 21.82
C PHE A 586 -6.08 -8.63 20.44
N PRO A 587 -6.36 -9.94 20.34
CA PRO A 587 -6.42 -10.65 19.05
C PRO A 587 -7.41 -10.01 18.06
N ARG A 588 -8.58 -9.57 18.56
CA ARG A 588 -9.59 -8.87 17.75
C ARG A 588 -9.12 -7.55 17.12
N ASN A 589 -8.06 -6.96 17.65
CA ASN A 589 -7.49 -5.70 17.19
C ASN A 589 -6.26 -5.92 16.27
N ILE A 590 -6.03 -7.16 15.86
CA ILE A 590 -5.03 -7.54 14.85
C ILE A 590 -5.80 -8.20 13.71
N LEU A 591 -5.82 -7.55 12.55
CA LEU A 591 -6.47 -8.09 11.36
C LEU A 591 -5.44 -8.81 10.49
N MET A 592 -5.87 -9.90 9.86
CA MET A 592 -5.11 -10.70 8.92
C MET A 592 -5.80 -10.69 7.56
N GLN A 593 -5.04 -10.36 6.54
CA GLN A 593 -5.40 -10.49 5.14
C GLN A 593 -4.57 -11.60 4.49
N LEU A 594 -5.20 -12.36 3.60
CA LEU A 594 -4.53 -13.37 2.79
C LEU A 594 -3.97 -12.77 1.50
N GLY A 595 -2.78 -13.20 1.12
CA GLY A 595 -2.04 -12.75 -0.05
C GLY A 595 -1.32 -11.41 0.15
N ASP A 596 -0.39 -11.14 -0.76
CA ASP A 596 0.28 -9.86 -0.81
C ASP A 596 -0.64 -8.75 -1.35
N HIS A 597 -0.46 -7.52 -0.88
CA HIS A 597 -1.26 -6.38 -1.34
C HIS A 597 -0.84 -5.90 -2.74
N GLY A 598 0.40 -6.18 -3.16
CA GLY A 598 0.90 -5.93 -4.50
C GLY A 598 0.35 -6.91 -5.55
N ASP A 599 -0.17 -8.06 -5.12
CA ASP A 599 -0.75 -9.05 -6.02
C ASP A 599 -2.19 -8.69 -6.40
N PHE A 600 -2.53 -8.99 -7.65
CA PHE A 600 -3.91 -8.99 -8.12
C PHE A 600 -4.79 -9.85 -7.20
N PRO A 601 -6.02 -9.43 -6.85
CA PRO A 601 -6.87 -10.17 -5.93
C PRO A 601 -7.06 -11.65 -6.26
N LEU A 602 -7.11 -12.00 -7.55
CA LEU A 602 -7.25 -13.39 -8.03
C LEU A 602 -5.95 -14.21 -7.94
N MET A 603 -4.80 -13.56 -7.82
CA MET A 603 -3.47 -14.17 -7.76
C MET A 603 -2.94 -14.31 -6.32
N ARG A 604 -3.69 -13.78 -5.34
CA ARG A 604 -3.28 -13.77 -3.94
C ARG A 604 -3.11 -15.18 -3.40
N SER A 605 -1.91 -15.46 -2.88
CA SER A 605 -1.61 -16.74 -2.24
C SER A 605 -2.34 -16.88 -0.91
N PRO A 606 -3.12 -17.95 -0.68
CA PRO A 606 -3.76 -18.20 0.61
C PRO A 606 -2.76 -18.55 1.71
N SER A 607 -1.52 -18.87 1.33
CA SER A 607 -0.46 -19.14 2.30
C SER A 607 0.14 -17.84 2.85
N ASP A 608 0.16 -16.76 2.06
CA ASP A 608 0.71 -15.47 2.47
C ASP A 608 -0.28 -14.73 3.37
N LYS A 609 0.22 -14.18 4.46
CA LYS A 609 -0.58 -13.52 5.50
C LYS A 609 0.03 -12.15 5.75
N ARG A 610 -0.82 -11.12 5.80
CA ARG A 610 -0.45 -9.75 6.08
C ARG A 610 -1.26 -9.25 7.26
N PHE A 611 -0.59 -8.62 8.22
CA PHE A 611 -1.20 -8.23 9.48
C PHE A 611 -1.29 -6.71 9.63
N ARG A 612 -2.33 -6.23 10.33
CA ARG A 612 -2.52 -4.81 10.69
C ARG A 612 -3.02 -4.66 12.12
N LEU A 613 -2.55 -3.64 12.82
CA LEU A 613 -3.13 -3.20 14.08
C LEU A 613 -4.26 -2.21 13.82
N ILE A 614 -5.36 -2.35 14.56
CA ILE A 614 -6.52 -1.45 14.50
C ILE A 614 -6.89 -0.95 15.91
N ASP A 615 -7.93 -0.12 16.00
CA ASP A 615 -8.57 0.31 17.24
C ASP A 615 -7.71 1.22 18.12
N PHE A 616 -7.24 2.34 17.55
CA PHE A 616 -6.35 3.29 18.21
C PHE A 616 -7.05 4.33 19.08
N GLY A 617 -8.31 4.13 19.48
CA GLY A 617 -9.02 5.11 20.32
C GLY A 617 -8.43 5.30 21.72
N ARG A 618 -7.57 4.37 22.17
CA ARG A 618 -6.79 4.45 23.42
C ARG A 618 -5.29 4.68 23.17
N GLY A 619 -4.90 4.85 21.92
CA GLY A 619 -3.51 5.04 21.54
C GLY A 619 -2.93 6.33 22.11
N LYS A 620 -1.64 6.32 22.45
CA LYS A 620 -0.95 7.48 23.04
C LYS A 620 0.38 7.74 22.36
N SER A 621 0.65 9.01 22.09
CA SER A 621 1.92 9.50 21.56
C SER A 621 2.86 9.93 22.69
N LEU A 622 4.12 9.50 22.61
CA LEU A 622 5.19 9.96 23.48
C LEU A 622 5.45 11.45 23.31
N LYS A 623 5.27 11.99 22.09
CA LYS A 623 5.42 13.43 21.82
C LYS A 623 4.37 14.22 22.60
N ASP A 624 3.12 13.77 22.57
CA ASP A 624 2.02 14.41 23.32
C ASP A 624 2.23 14.31 24.83
N ALA A 625 2.71 13.16 25.31
CA ALA A 625 3.04 12.98 26.72
C ALA A 625 4.14 13.96 27.19
N LYS A 626 5.22 14.09 26.42
CA LYS A 626 6.31 15.04 26.69
C LYS A 626 5.83 16.49 26.66
N GLU A 627 4.98 16.83 25.69
CA GLU A 627 4.43 18.18 25.57
C GLU A 627 3.47 18.51 26.73
N ALA A 628 2.64 17.56 27.15
CA ALA A 628 1.76 17.73 28.30
C ALA A 628 2.55 17.95 29.62
N ASP A 629 3.64 17.20 29.82
CA ASP A 629 4.53 17.42 30.97
C ASP A 629 5.22 18.80 30.91
N ARG A 630 5.66 19.22 29.71
CA ARG A 630 6.23 20.56 29.48
C ARG A 630 5.25 21.68 29.82
N LEU A 631 4.01 21.59 29.34
CA LEU A 631 2.98 22.62 29.56
C LEU A 631 2.55 22.73 31.02
N ARG A 632 2.60 21.64 31.79
CA ARG A 632 2.29 21.66 33.22
C ARG A 632 3.46 22.11 34.09
N GLY A 633 4.66 22.26 33.53
CA GLY A 633 5.88 22.49 34.31
C GLY A 633 6.19 21.32 35.25
N ASP A 634 5.74 20.10 34.91
CA ASP A 634 5.92 18.94 35.77
C ASP A 634 7.31 18.32 35.56
N GLU A 635 8.26 18.71 36.39
CA GLU A 635 9.60 18.11 36.43
C GLU A 635 9.55 16.59 36.69
N LYS A 636 8.45 16.06 37.24
CA LYS A 636 8.31 14.63 37.54
C LYS A 636 8.00 13.78 36.31
N LYS A 637 7.73 14.38 35.15
CA LYS A 637 7.48 13.68 33.87
C LYS A 637 6.36 12.64 33.96
N THR A 638 5.21 13.05 34.50
CA THR A 638 4.15 12.10 34.87
C THR A 638 3.52 11.40 33.66
N GLU A 639 3.27 12.10 32.54
CA GLU A 639 2.73 11.44 31.33
C GLU A 639 3.78 10.60 30.63
N GLU A 640 5.02 11.07 30.51
CA GLU A 640 6.09 10.28 29.88
C GLU A 640 6.27 8.95 30.63
N LYS A 641 6.26 8.98 31.97
CA LYS A 641 6.27 7.76 32.78
C LYS A 641 5.02 6.90 32.59
N ALA A 642 3.85 7.50 32.41
CA ALA A 642 2.61 6.76 32.15
C ALA A 642 2.65 6.07 30.78
N TRP A 643 3.18 6.74 29.76
CA TRP A 643 3.43 6.18 28.45
C TRP A 643 4.41 5.00 28.51
N CYS A 644 5.55 5.16 29.19
CA CYS A 644 6.53 4.08 29.39
C CYS A 644 5.91 2.87 30.10
N ARG A 645 5.05 3.09 31.11
CA ARG A 645 4.31 2.00 31.75
C ARG A 645 3.36 1.30 30.77
N GLY A 646 2.62 2.05 29.95
CA GLY A 646 1.76 1.50 28.90
C GLY A 646 2.54 0.61 27.93
N GLN A 647 3.67 1.10 27.42
CA GLN A 647 4.57 0.36 26.55
C GLN A 647 5.03 -0.97 27.17
N VAL A 648 5.43 -0.95 28.45
CA VAL A 648 5.87 -2.14 29.18
C VAL A 648 4.71 -3.12 29.43
N CYS A 649 3.50 -2.62 29.71
CA CYS A 649 2.32 -3.47 29.86
C CYS A 649 1.98 -4.17 28.55
N GLU A 650 1.91 -3.44 27.44
CA GLU A 650 1.64 -3.99 26.11
C GLU A 650 2.66 -5.05 25.71
N LYS A 651 3.95 -4.85 26.02
CA LYS A 651 4.99 -5.87 25.79
C LYS A 651 4.74 -7.17 26.55
N LYS A 652 4.16 -7.10 27.75
CA LYS A 652 3.77 -8.30 28.52
C LYS A 652 2.51 -8.94 27.95
N GLU A 653 1.60 -8.14 27.41
CA GLU A 653 0.38 -8.64 26.77
C GLU A 653 0.67 -9.44 25.51
N ILE A 654 1.77 -9.18 24.79
CA ILE A 654 2.20 -9.96 23.61
C ILE A 654 2.18 -11.46 23.88
N GLU A 655 2.81 -11.91 24.97
CA GLU A 655 2.93 -13.33 25.30
C GLU A 655 1.56 -13.98 25.54
N SER A 656 0.66 -13.29 26.25
CA SER A 656 -0.68 -13.81 26.54
C SER A 656 -1.63 -13.72 25.35
N THR A 657 -1.54 -12.65 24.57
CA THR A 657 -2.45 -12.36 23.46
C THR A 657 -2.16 -13.23 22.24
N LEU A 658 -0.89 -13.53 21.98
CA LEU A 658 -0.47 -14.36 20.84
C LEU A 658 -0.16 -15.81 21.25
N GLU A 659 -0.34 -16.14 22.52
CA GLU A 659 -0.17 -17.48 23.06
C GLU A 659 1.18 -18.10 22.66
N PHE A 660 2.25 -17.36 22.96
CA PHE A 660 3.59 -17.88 22.72
C PHE A 660 3.85 -19.10 23.64
N PRO A 661 4.47 -20.18 23.13
CA PRO A 661 4.84 -21.31 23.96
C PRO A 661 5.69 -20.83 25.13
N ARG A 662 5.23 -21.11 26.37
CA ARG A 662 6.03 -20.81 27.55
C ARG A 662 7.28 -21.66 27.49
N VAL A 663 8.45 -21.01 27.53
CA VAL A 663 9.75 -21.71 27.58
C VAL A 663 9.82 -22.43 28.93
N MET A 664 9.41 -23.70 28.95
CA MET A 664 9.48 -24.59 30.09
C MET A 664 10.96 -24.84 30.43
N GLY A 665 11.53 -24.04 31.32
CA GLY A 665 12.91 -24.26 31.78
C GLY A 665 13.74 -23.01 32.03
N SER A 666 13.29 -21.82 31.60
CA SER A 666 13.92 -20.56 32.00
C SER A 666 13.55 -20.25 33.46
N LYS A 667 14.19 -20.94 34.42
CA LYS A 667 14.33 -20.39 35.76
C LYS A 667 15.06 -19.06 35.57
N ARG A 668 14.35 -17.95 35.80
CA ARG A 668 14.93 -16.60 35.88
C ARG A 668 16.19 -16.70 36.73
N ARG A 669 17.36 -16.59 36.09
CA ARG A 669 18.61 -16.31 36.78
C ARG A 669 18.67 -14.82 37.07
#